data_AF-A0A2E4FY57-F1
#
_entry.id   AF-A0A2E4FY57-F1
#
_cell.length_a   1.000
_cell.length_b   1.000
_cell.length_c   1.000
_cell.angle_alpha   90.00
_cell.angle_beta   90.00
_cell.angle_gamma   90.00
#
_symmetry.space_group_name_H-M   'P 1'
#
loop_
_entity.id
_entity.type
_entity.pdbx_description
1 polymer ?
#
loop_
_entity_poly.entity_id
_entity_poly.type
_entity_poly.pdbx_seq_one_letter_code
_entity_poly.pdbx_strand_id
1 'polypeptide(L)'
;MRKKAAVLTLSTIGFVALLFGITLLPIAGPLAPEPNADTHAFNPDIQYRLRCARCHEGTTASHSQSKGPIAPALLDGPSPIGNGDVTVLARIIANGIPPHMPGWKYKLTERDIYALATYIADRQNAPPKASNTATQLVPYTSHLMPNSTTTIGIQLHVPDGAHTYWKLPGDTGLGPTVHWETHPRIQTGDLLFPKPKRMQEGDFRVWGYDKTVQLLVPLTVGPITNTETTLTAHINWLLCTDVCTPQSQTLSLTLPVDTATAYQLQPLPTVHPNWTPPQSIGQRIAIPKPLIMLGLAIIGGMLLNLMPCVFPMLVIKAQHLIRHRTAPMRHAIAYTGGIVISMLVLASGIEIARLAGHQLGWGFQLQTPAVVMALLWLFFTMGLWLTFGISLTLRLPKRLPQSGLGGSVAYGILTTITATPCTAPFMGGAVGFSLTQPWPITGLIFIGLGIGLASPIVLLSAYPAWIQKIPTAGHWLRWVKPIASIPLYGTCLWLLWTLYYQGGLLWMALSAVGVLIILIAIFPKRYRLVSAILALLGLICIGIRDPQLLSKTPTKTSQWRPYSQALIQMLSTNKTPYFIDFTAKWCITCQANKVSTLNTKQITRWFDTHQIVRIRADWTNHDPQITQALAQWERAGVPTYVFYHPIYAPNTRVLPELLTPSIIRRLIPNMAE
;
A
#
# COMPACT_ATOMS: atom_id res chain seq x y z
N MET A 1 0.15 -38.53 35.30
CA MET A 1 0.32 -37.16 34.75
C MET A 1 1.77 -36.75 34.44
N ARG A 2 2.82 -37.39 34.98
CA ARG A 2 4.23 -36.99 34.73
C ARG A 2 4.84 -37.49 33.41
N LYS A 3 4.42 -38.64 32.84
CA LYS A 3 4.92 -39.13 31.54
C LYS A 3 4.25 -38.45 30.33
N LYS A 4 3.03 -37.92 30.46
CA LYS A 4 2.31 -37.26 29.35
C LYS A 4 2.82 -35.86 29.02
N ALA A 5 3.46 -35.16 29.96
CA ALA A 5 4.03 -33.83 29.72
C ALA A 5 5.32 -33.87 28.86
N ALA A 6 6.16 -34.89 29.04
CA ALA A 6 7.39 -35.06 28.24
C ALA A 6 7.08 -35.52 26.80
N VAL A 7 6.05 -36.36 26.63
CA VAL A 7 5.61 -36.83 25.30
C VAL A 7 4.92 -35.71 24.51
N LEU A 8 4.19 -34.80 25.18
CA LEU A 8 3.58 -33.65 24.51
C LEU A 8 4.61 -32.64 24.02
N THR A 9 5.68 -32.39 24.79
CA THR A 9 6.74 -31.44 24.39
C THR A 9 7.55 -31.91 23.18
N LEU A 10 7.80 -33.22 23.06
CA LEU A 10 8.47 -33.81 21.89
C LEU A 10 7.55 -33.85 20.65
N SER A 11 6.26 -34.10 20.85
CA SER A 11 5.28 -34.13 19.75
C SER A 11 4.98 -32.73 19.18
N THR A 12 4.98 -31.68 20.01
CA THR A 12 4.84 -30.29 19.52
C THR A 12 6.07 -29.78 18.77
N ILE A 13 7.28 -30.24 19.12
CA ILE A 13 8.51 -29.86 18.38
C ILE A 13 8.55 -30.57 17.02
N GLY A 14 8.13 -31.84 16.96
CA GLY A 14 7.99 -32.59 15.70
C GLY A 14 6.92 -32.01 14.76
N PHE A 15 5.80 -31.52 15.30
CA PHE A 15 4.73 -30.90 14.51
C PHE A 15 5.11 -29.52 13.95
N VAL A 16 5.91 -28.74 14.69
CA VAL A 16 6.47 -27.47 14.21
C VAL A 16 7.54 -27.67 13.14
N ALA A 17 8.37 -28.72 13.24
CA ALA A 17 9.36 -29.05 12.21
C ALA A 17 8.72 -29.50 10.88
N LEU A 18 7.59 -30.22 10.94
CA LEU A 18 6.82 -30.68 9.76
C LEU A 18 6.05 -29.54 9.06
N LEU A 19 5.61 -28.51 9.78
CA LEU A 19 4.94 -27.34 9.21
C LEU A 19 5.90 -26.35 8.51
N PHE A 20 7.21 -26.42 8.79
CA PHE A 20 8.22 -25.50 8.27
C PHE A 20 9.26 -26.13 7.33
N GLY A 21 9.12 -27.41 6.96
CA GLY A 21 9.94 -28.02 5.90
C GLY A 21 11.45 -28.04 6.19
N ILE A 22 11.85 -28.20 7.46
CA ILE A 22 13.26 -28.26 7.83
C ILE A 22 13.73 -29.71 7.76
N THR A 23 14.25 -30.12 6.60
CA THR A 23 15.05 -31.35 6.48
C THR A 23 16.42 -31.13 7.11
N LEU A 24 16.69 -31.85 8.20
CA LEU A 24 18.03 -31.96 8.78
C LEU A 24 18.87 -32.88 7.87
N LEU A 25 19.76 -32.32 7.05
CA LEU A 25 20.80 -33.06 6.34
C LEU A 25 22.12 -33.05 7.16
N PRO A 26 22.83 -34.19 7.27
CA PRO A 26 24.09 -34.26 7.99
C PRO A 26 25.26 -33.74 7.15
N ILE A 27 26.27 -33.28 7.88
CA ILE A 27 27.51 -32.66 7.41
C ILE A 27 28.49 -33.73 6.94
N ALA A 28 29.04 -33.59 5.74
CA ALA A 28 30.34 -34.13 5.33
C ALA A 28 30.95 -33.21 4.25
N GLY A 29 32.16 -32.70 4.48
CA GLY A 29 32.94 -31.87 3.53
C GLY A 29 33.82 -32.73 2.59
N PRO A 30 34.95 -32.21 2.10
CA PRO A 30 35.15 -31.09 1.17
C PRO A 30 35.76 -31.58 -0.16
N LEU A 31 35.51 -30.91 -1.29
CA LEU A 31 36.33 -31.06 -2.51
C LEU A 31 36.56 -29.72 -3.21
N ALA A 32 37.76 -29.66 -3.79
CA ALA A 32 38.58 -28.55 -4.28
C ALA A 32 38.11 -27.99 -5.67
N PRO A 33 38.80 -26.98 -6.25
CA PRO A 33 38.18 -25.87 -7.00
C PRO A 33 38.30 -25.91 -8.55
N GLU A 34 37.69 -24.86 -9.16
CA GLU A 34 37.85 -24.29 -10.52
C GLU A 34 37.14 -24.99 -11.71
N PRO A 35 36.89 -24.31 -12.88
CA PRO A 35 37.38 -23.00 -13.35
C PRO A 35 36.32 -22.04 -13.95
N ASN A 36 36.79 -20.83 -14.29
CA ASN A 36 36.14 -19.84 -15.16
C ASN A 36 35.64 -20.43 -16.49
N ALA A 37 34.53 -19.90 -17.03
CA ALA A 37 34.43 -19.36 -18.40
C ALA A 37 32.96 -19.12 -18.79
N ASP A 38 32.76 -18.01 -19.51
CA ASP A 38 31.60 -17.73 -20.34
C ASP A 38 31.19 -18.92 -21.22
N THR A 39 29.89 -19.17 -21.38
CA THR A 39 29.26 -19.57 -22.67
C THR A 39 27.75 -19.79 -22.52
N HIS A 40 27.02 -19.38 -23.55
CA HIS A 40 25.58 -19.49 -23.75
C HIS A 40 25.07 -20.94 -23.80
N ALA A 41 23.89 -21.23 -23.22
CA ALA A 41 22.87 -22.11 -23.81
C ALA A 41 21.55 -22.08 -23.00
N PHE A 42 20.44 -21.87 -23.71
CA PHE A 42 19.07 -21.83 -23.21
C PHE A 42 18.42 -23.21 -23.45
N ASN A 43 17.85 -23.83 -22.42
CA ASN A 43 17.12 -25.11 -22.53
C ASN A 43 15.60 -24.85 -22.43
N PRO A 44 14.78 -25.22 -23.45
CA PRO A 44 13.35 -24.98 -23.46
C PRO A 44 12.56 -26.25 -23.11
N ASP A 45 11.99 -26.30 -21.91
CA ASP A 45 10.90 -27.23 -21.59
C ASP A 45 10.07 -26.64 -20.46
N ILE A 46 8.83 -26.20 -20.77
CA ILE A 46 7.64 -26.24 -19.91
C ILE A 46 6.42 -25.82 -20.77
N GLN A 47 5.53 -26.79 -20.97
CA GLN A 47 4.30 -26.73 -21.76
C GLN A 47 3.15 -26.01 -21.03
N TYR A 48 2.22 -25.41 -21.79
CA TYR A 48 0.84 -25.16 -21.33
C TYR A 48 -0.18 -25.74 -22.34
N ARG A 49 -1.12 -26.55 -21.82
CA ARG A 49 -2.28 -27.11 -22.54
C ARG A 49 -3.45 -26.12 -22.52
N LEU A 50 -4.17 -26.00 -23.64
CA LEU A 50 -5.53 -25.43 -23.70
C LEU A 50 -6.53 -26.55 -24.08
N ARG A 51 -7.63 -26.69 -23.31
CA ARG A 51 -8.77 -27.56 -23.63
C ARG A 51 -9.84 -26.74 -24.36
N CYS A 52 -10.27 -27.19 -25.54
CA CYS A 52 -11.45 -26.66 -26.23
C CYS A 52 -12.75 -27.06 -25.51
N ALA A 53 -13.68 -26.12 -25.42
CA ALA A 53 -15.07 -26.38 -25.12
C ALA A 53 -15.83 -26.74 -26.41
N ARG A 54 -16.46 -27.92 -26.42
CA ARG A 54 -17.47 -28.43 -27.37
C ARG A 54 -17.09 -28.52 -28.86
N CYS A 55 -16.68 -29.73 -29.25
CA CYS A 55 -17.16 -30.34 -30.49
C CYS A 55 -17.79 -31.70 -30.13
N HIS A 56 -19.10 -31.80 -30.28
CA HIS A 56 -19.84 -33.07 -30.25
C HIS A 56 -20.01 -33.56 -31.69
N GLU A 57 -19.88 -34.87 -31.87
CA GLU A 57 -20.32 -35.71 -33.02
C GLU A 57 -19.67 -35.38 -34.38
N GLY A 58 -19.08 -36.31 -35.13
CA GLY A 58 -19.45 -37.70 -35.35
C GLY A 58 -19.84 -37.84 -36.83
N THR A 59 -19.21 -38.79 -37.55
CA THR A 59 -19.52 -39.30 -38.90
C THR A 59 -18.83 -38.66 -40.13
N THR A 60 -17.79 -39.38 -40.59
CA THR A 60 -17.56 -39.93 -41.95
C THR A 60 -18.22 -39.26 -43.17
N ALA A 61 -17.41 -38.81 -44.15
CA ALA A 61 -17.20 -39.49 -45.45
C ALA A 61 -16.78 -38.54 -46.61
N SER A 62 -15.87 -39.09 -47.44
CA SER A 62 -15.65 -38.91 -48.88
C SER A 62 -15.14 -37.60 -49.50
N HIS A 63 -14.11 -37.81 -50.33
CA HIS A 63 -13.55 -36.98 -51.39
C HIS A 63 -14.52 -36.06 -52.15
N SER A 64 -14.08 -34.81 -52.40
CA SER A 64 -14.15 -34.19 -53.73
C SER A 64 -13.24 -32.95 -53.81
N GLN A 65 -12.51 -32.83 -54.91
CA GLN A 65 -11.71 -31.67 -55.28
C GLN A 65 -12.62 -30.47 -55.60
N SER A 66 -12.32 -29.27 -55.08
CA SER A 66 -12.56 -28.04 -55.83
C SER A 66 -11.57 -26.95 -55.44
N LYS A 67 -10.95 -26.36 -56.46
CA LYS A 67 -10.13 -25.14 -56.40
C LYS A 67 -11.07 -23.95 -56.21
N GLY A 68 -10.82 -23.13 -55.20
CA GLY A 68 -11.44 -21.82 -55.00
C GLY A 68 -10.82 -21.11 -53.78
N PRO A 69 -10.67 -19.78 -53.79
CA PRO A 69 -10.13 -19.05 -52.65
C PRO A 69 -11.06 -19.17 -51.44
N ILE A 70 -10.46 -19.43 -50.27
CA ILE A 70 -11.16 -19.55 -49.00
C ILE A 70 -11.88 -18.22 -48.70
N ALA A 71 -13.17 -18.31 -48.41
CA ALA A 71 -14.07 -17.20 -48.14
C ALA A 71 -13.71 -16.42 -46.85
N PRO A 72 -14.16 -15.15 -46.69
CA PRO A 72 -13.69 -14.20 -45.67
C PRO A 72 -14.18 -14.44 -44.23
N ALA A 73 -14.78 -15.60 -43.92
CA ALA A 73 -15.53 -15.80 -42.67
C ALA A 73 -14.68 -16.31 -41.47
N LEU A 74 -13.35 -16.29 -41.57
CA LEU A 74 -12.42 -16.81 -40.55
C LEU A 74 -11.62 -15.72 -39.81
N LEU A 75 -11.91 -14.43 -40.06
CA LEU A 75 -11.12 -13.30 -39.56
C LEU A 75 -11.86 -12.36 -38.58
N ASP A 76 -13.13 -12.62 -38.24
CA ASP A 76 -13.93 -11.77 -37.34
C ASP A 76 -13.92 -12.26 -35.87
N GLY A 77 -12.76 -12.70 -35.37
CA GLY A 77 -12.55 -13.04 -33.96
C GLY A 77 -11.31 -12.34 -33.39
N PRO A 78 -11.31 -11.90 -32.11
CA PRO A 78 -10.17 -11.23 -31.51
C PRO A 78 -8.96 -12.17 -31.48
N SER A 79 -7.87 -11.78 -32.13
CA SER A 79 -6.64 -12.57 -32.19
C SER A 79 -5.97 -12.65 -30.81
N PRO A 80 -5.51 -13.83 -30.37
CA PRO A 80 -4.96 -14.04 -29.02
C PRO A 80 -3.46 -13.72 -28.90
N ILE A 81 -2.90 -12.84 -29.74
CA ILE A 81 -1.44 -12.66 -29.86
C ILE A 81 -1.07 -11.20 -29.65
N GLY A 82 -0.47 -10.91 -28.49
CA GLY A 82 0.03 -9.58 -28.12
C GLY A 82 1.36 -9.21 -28.77
N ASN A 83 1.78 -7.95 -28.56
CA ASN A 83 2.87 -7.18 -29.21
C ASN A 83 4.30 -7.78 -29.21
N GLY A 84 4.52 -9.06 -28.93
CA GLY A 84 5.84 -9.71 -28.96
C GLY A 84 6.34 -10.13 -30.35
N ASP A 85 5.53 -10.00 -31.41
CA ASP A 85 5.71 -10.81 -32.62
C ASP A 85 6.29 -10.12 -33.86
N VAL A 86 6.60 -8.82 -33.85
CA VAL A 86 7.29 -8.21 -35.01
C VAL A 86 8.73 -8.73 -35.13
N THR A 87 9.41 -8.92 -34.01
CA THR A 87 10.75 -9.50 -33.96
C THR A 87 10.76 -11.00 -34.24
N VAL A 88 9.66 -11.72 -33.96
CA VAL A 88 9.53 -13.16 -34.26
C VAL A 88 9.23 -13.37 -35.75
N LEU A 89 8.30 -12.60 -36.34
CA LEU A 89 8.06 -12.62 -37.78
C LEU A 89 9.27 -12.17 -38.59
N ALA A 90 9.97 -11.11 -38.17
CA ALA A 90 11.22 -10.68 -38.82
C ALA A 90 12.29 -11.78 -38.79
N ARG A 91 12.35 -12.57 -37.70
CA ARG A 91 13.29 -13.69 -37.56
C ARG A 91 12.90 -14.93 -38.36
N ILE A 92 11.61 -15.12 -38.62
CA ILE A 92 11.07 -16.18 -39.49
C ILE A 92 11.29 -15.85 -40.97
N ILE A 93 11.11 -14.58 -41.36
CA ILE A 93 11.40 -14.09 -42.71
C ILE A 93 12.91 -14.14 -43.00
N ALA A 94 13.76 -13.79 -42.02
CA ALA A 94 15.21 -13.78 -42.19
C ALA A 94 15.87 -15.17 -42.25
N ASN A 95 15.27 -16.21 -41.65
CA ASN A 95 15.87 -17.55 -41.55
C ASN A 95 15.20 -18.62 -42.42
N GLY A 96 14.18 -18.27 -43.19
CA GLY A 96 13.38 -19.23 -43.96
C GLY A 96 12.41 -20.02 -43.08
N ILE A 97 11.17 -20.20 -43.54
CA ILE A 97 10.13 -20.91 -42.80
C ILE A 97 10.41 -22.42 -42.85
N PRO A 98 10.49 -23.14 -41.71
CA PRO A 98 10.59 -24.59 -41.74
C PRO A 98 9.34 -25.18 -42.42
N PRO A 99 9.48 -26.20 -43.30
CA PRO A 99 8.43 -26.64 -44.20
C PRO A 99 7.19 -27.25 -43.51
N HIS A 100 7.24 -27.47 -42.19
CA HIS A 100 6.10 -27.85 -41.36
C HIS A 100 6.22 -27.23 -39.96
N MET A 101 5.26 -26.37 -39.59
CA MET A 101 4.99 -26.07 -38.19
C MET A 101 4.03 -27.14 -37.62
N PRO A 102 4.37 -27.80 -36.50
CA PRO A 102 3.51 -28.83 -35.91
C PRO A 102 2.19 -28.21 -35.43
N GLY A 103 1.08 -28.63 -36.05
CA GLY A 103 -0.28 -28.20 -35.71
C GLY A 103 -1.01 -27.39 -36.79
N TRP A 104 -0.32 -26.97 -37.87
CA TRP A 104 -0.94 -26.24 -38.99
C TRP A 104 -1.13 -27.15 -40.21
N LYS A 105 -2.39 -27.29 -40.68
CA LYS A 105 -2.75 -28.18 -41.79
C LYS A 105 -2.50 -27.60 -43.19
N TYR A 106 -2.14 -26.32 -43.32
CA TYR A 106 -1.95 -25.66 -44.61
C TYR A 106 -0.55 -25.04 -44.73
N LYS A 107 0.09 -25.23 -45.89
CA LYS A 107 1.36 -24.57 -46.25
C LYS A 107 1.05 -23.12 -46.63
N LEU A 108 1.59 -22.16 -45.87
CA LEU A 108 1.56 -20.74 -46.24
C LEU A 108 2.38 -20.54 -47.51
N THR A 109 1.78 -19.98 -48.56
CA THR A 109 2.51 -19.62 -49.78
C THR A 109 3.10 -18.22 -49.64
N GLU A 110 4.12 -17.88 -50.44
CA GLU A 110 4.68 -16.51 -50.50
C GLU A 110 3.61 -15.46 -50.74
N ARG A 111 2.57 -15.81 -51.51
CA ARG A 111 1.45 -14.93 -51.83
C ARG A 111 0.58 -14.61 -50.62
N ASP A 112 0.40 -15.58 -49.71
CA ASP A 112 -0.36 -15.40 -48.48
C ASP A 112 0.41 -14.52 -47.48
N ILE A 113 1.74 -14.67 -47.45
CA ILE A 113 2.63 -13.84 -46.62
C ILE A 113 2.65 -12.41 -47.15
N TYR A 114 2.75 -12.23 -48.47
CA TYR A 114 2.74 -10.90 -49.08
C TYR A 114 1.39 -10.21 -48.89
N ALA A 115 0.27 -10.95 -49.01
CA ALA A 115 -1.07 -10.43 -48.75
C ALA A 115 -1.28 -10.03 -47.28
N LEU A 116 -0.74 -10.82 -46.33
CA LEU A 116 -0.81 -10.51 -44.91
C LEU A 116 0.06 -9.30 -44.56
N ALA A 117 1.27 -9.20 -45.13
CA ALA A 117 2.16 -8.08 -44.93
C ALA A 117 1.61 -6.77 -45.53
N THR A 118 1.01 -6.83 -46.73
CA THR A 118 0.33 -5.67 -47.34
C THR A 118 -0.92 -5.27 -46.57
N TYR A 119 -1.72 -6.23 -46.07
CA TYR A 119 -2.87 -5.93 -45.22
C TYR A 119 -2.48 -5.21 -43.91
N ILE A 120 -1.38 -5.63 -43.27
CA ILE A 120 -0.86 -4.99 -42.06
C ILE A 120 -0.27 -3.61 -42.36
N ALA A 121 0.48 -3.47 -43.45
CA ALA A 121 1.06 -2.20 -43.88
C ALA A 121 -0.01 -1.16 -44.29
N ASP A 122 -1.10 -1.60 -44.92
CA ASP A 122 -2.24 -0.76 -45.31
C ASP A 122 -3.03 -0.27 -44.08
N ARG A 123 -3.19 -1.13 -43.05
CA ARG A 123 -3.82 -0.75 -41.77
C ARG A 123 -2.94 0.17 -40.90
N GLN A 124 -1.62 0.06 -41.00
CA GLN A 124 -0.70 0.93 -40.25
C GLN A 124 -0.54 2.33 -40.87
N ASN A 125 -0.80 2.47 -42.18
CA ASN A 125 -0.62 3.74 -42.90
C ASN A 125 -1.92 4.38 -43.42
N ALA A 126 -3.08 3.77 -43.22
CA ALA A 126 -4.36 4.40 -43.57
C ALA A 126 -4.60 5.63 -42.66
N PRO A 127 -4.67 6.87 -43.21
CA PRO A 127 -5.08 8.01 -42.43
C PRO A 127 -6.51 7.77 -41.90
N PRO A 128 -6.81 8.09 -40.63
CA PRO A 128 -8.15 7.93 -40.11
C PRO A 128 -9.12 8.74 -40.98
N LYS A 129 -10.10 8.03 -41.55
CA LYS A 129 -11.18 8.64 -42.33
C LYS A 129 -11.87 9.66 -41.43
N ALA A 130 -11.67 10.94 -41.70
CA ALA A 130 -12.23 12.03 -40.92
C ALA A 130 -13.76 11.87 -40.87
N SER A 131 -14.26 11.48 -39.70
CA SER A 131 -15.67 11.55 -39.37
C SER A 131 -15.98 12.99 -38.99
N ASN A 132 -17.09 13.54 -39.50
CA ASN A 132 -17.51 14.93 -39.37
C ASN A 132 -17.97 15.31 -37.94
N THR A 133 -17.15 15.06 -36.92
CA THR A 133 -17.31 15.67 -35.60
C THR A 133 -16.49 16.94 -35.57
N ALA A 134 -17.12 18.07 -35.89
CA ALA A 134 -16.48 19.37 -35.75
C ALA A 134 -16.19 19.64 -34.27
N THR A 135 -14.92 19.45 -33.87
CA THR A 135 -14.43 19.94 -32.58
C THR A 135 -13.71 21.26 -32.81
N GLN A 136 -13.92 22.24 -31.93
CA GLN A 136 -13.30 23.56 -32.05
C GLN A 136 -12.86 24.09 -30.68
N LEU A 137 -11.82 24.92 -30.70
CA LEU A 137 -11.42 25.73 -29.55
C LEU A 137 -12.28 26.99 -29.52
N VAL A 138 -12.94 27.22 -28.38
CA VAL A 138 -13.82 28.36 -28.15
C VAL A 138 -13.16 29.25 -27.09
N PRO A 139 -12.67 30.44 -27.43
CA PRO A 139 -12.12 31.35 -26.44
C PRO A 139 -13.22 31.95 -25.57
N TYR A 140 -12.96 32.12 -24.28
CA TYR A 140 -13.84 32.88 -23.38
C TYR A 140 -13.59 34.40 -23.46
N THR A 141 -12.39 34.80 -23.87
CA THR A 141 -11.98 36.21 -24.05
C THR A 141 -11.43 36.42 -25.46
N SER A 142 -11.69 37.58 -26.07
CA SER A 142 -11.22 37.93 -27.41
C SER A 142 -9.70 38.19 -27.49
N HIS A 143 -9.06 38.42 -26.34
CA HIS A 143 -7.62 38.66 -26.19
C HIS A 143 -7.11 38.00 -24.90
N LEU A 144 -5.81 37.75 -24.83
CA LEU A 144 -5.10 37.25 -23.65
C LEU A 144 -4.43 38.41 -22.92
N MET A 145 -4.68 38.54 -21.62
CA MET A 145 -4.01 39.52 -20.77
C MET A 145 -2.79 38.89 -20.11
N PRO A 146 -1.59 39.50 -20.20
CA PRO A 146 -0.42 39.04 -19.44
C PRO A 146 -0.69 39.02 -17.93
N ASN A 147 -0.12 38.05 -17.23
CA ASN A 147 -0.30 37.82 -15.77
C ASN A 147 -1.75 37.63 -15.33
N SER A 148 -2.60 37.09 -16.20
CA SER A 148 -4.01 36.83 -15.90
C SER A 148 -4.36 35.34 -15.98
N THR A 149 -5.55 35.00 -15.49
CA THR A 149 -6.16 33.68 -15.71
C THR A 149 -7.40 33.85 -16.59
N THR A 150 -7.51 33.03 -17.63
CA THR A 150 -8.67 32.98 -18.52
C THR A 150 -9.09 31.52 -18.72
N THR A 151 -10.15 31.26 -19.48
CA THR A 151 -10.64 29.90 -19.75
C THR A 151 -10.81 29.70 -21.25
N ILE A 152 -10.51 28.50 -21.76
CA ILE A 152 -10.83 28.09 -23.12
C ILE A 152 -11.74 26.88 -23.07
N GLY A 153 -12.77 26.88 -23.90
CA GLY A 153 -13.63 25.73 -24.11
C GLY A 153 -13.13 24.87 -25.27
N ILE A 154 -13.16 23.55 -25.09
CA ILE A 154 -13.08 22.59 -26.19
C ILE A 154 -14.49 22.08 -26.43
N GLN A 155 -15.06 22.41 -27.58
CA GLN A 155 -16.39 21.97 -27.94
C GLN A 155 -16.30 20.63 -28.65
N LEU A 156 -16.90 19.59 -28.06
CA LEU A 156 -17.03 18.26 -28.65
C LEU A 156 -18.46 18.11 -29.18
N HIS A 157 -18.60 18.00 -30.49
CA HIS A 157 -19.88 17.65 -31.10
C HIS A 157 -20.10 16.14 -31.03
N VAL A 158 -21.22 15.73 -30.44
CA VAL A 158 -21.64 14.33 -30.34
C VAL A 158 -22.89 14.16 -31.22
N PRO A 159 -22.82 13.36 -32.31
CA PRO A 159 -23.98 13.10 -33.17
C PRO A 159 -25.12 12.40 -32.42
N ASP A 160 -26.35 12.59 -32.89
CA ASP A 160 -27.51 11.90 -32.33
C ASP A 160 -27.35 10.38 -32.42
N GLY A 161 -27.66 9.68 -31.32
CA GLY A 161 -27.48 8.23 -31.20
C GLY A 161 -26.06 7.79 -30.84
N ALA A 162 -25.08 8.70 -30.80
CA ALA A 162 -23.74 8.44 -30.29
C ALA A 162 -23.55 9.05 -28.89
N HIS A 163 -22.53 8.58 -28.18
CA HIS A 163 -22.09 9.16 -26.92
C HIS A 163 -20.56 9.23 -26.82
N THR A 164 -20.08 10.14 -26.00
CA THR A 164 -18.68 10.18 -25.56
C THR A 164 -18.61 10.11 -24.04
N TYR A 165 -17.48 9.71 -23.49
CA TYR A 165 -17.39 9.43 -22.06
C TYR A 165 -17.02 10.63 -21.21
N TRP A 166 -17.39 10.53 -19.93
CA TRP A 166 -16.91 11.41 -18.88
C TRP A 166 -15.51 11.02 -18.40
N LYS A 167 -14.88 11.86 -17.56
CA LYS A 167 -13.59 11.58 -16.92
C LYS A 167 -13.55 10.22 -16.21
N LEU A 168 -14.69 9.79 -15.66
CA LEU A 168 -14.89 8.46 -15.09
C LEU A 168 -15.96 7.74 -15.92
N PRO A 169 -15.55 6.95 -16.93
CA PRO A 169 -16.45 6.45 -17.98
C PRO A 169 -17.41 5.37 -17.48
N GLY A 170 -17.06 4.64 -16.41
CA GLY A 170 -17.90 3.66 -15.76
C GLY A 170 -17.34 2.24 -15.84
N ASP A 171 -18.22 1.27 -16.05
CA ASP A 171 -17.84 -0.15 -16.17
C ASP A 171 -16.95 -0.39 -17.41
N THR A 172 -17.10 0.45 -18.45
CA THR A 172 -16.34 0.44 -19.71
C THR A 172 -16.07 1.88 -20.20
N GLY A 173 -15.14 2.05 -21.15
CA GLY A 173 -14.89 3.31 -21.86
C GLY A 173 -13.63 4.09 -21.42
N LEU A 174 -13.35 5.21 -22.11
CA LEU A 174 -12.26 6.15 -21.83
C LEU A 174 -12.73 7.59 -22.07
N GLY A 175 -12.51 8.48 -21.10
CA GLY A 175 -12.81 9.90 -21.23
C GLY A 175 -11.85 10.64 -22.16
N PRO A 176 -12.22 11.83 -22.66
CA PRO A 176 -11.39 12.63 -23.55
C PRO A 176 -10.11 13.09 -22.86
N THR A 177 -9.01 13.06 -23.60
CA THR A 177 -7.68 13.52 -23.17
C THR A 177 -7.18 14.60 -24.12
N VAL A 178 -6.42 15.57 -23.59
CA VAL A 178 -5.93 16.71 -24.36
C VAL A 178 -4.45 16.91 -24.05
N HIS A 179 -3.65 17.11 -25.08
CA HIS A 179 -2.24 17.50 -24.98
C HIS A 179 -2.07 18.87 -25.63
N TRP A 180 -1.45 19.79 -24.90
CA TRP A 180 -1.34 21.19 -25.29
C TRP A 180 0.07 21.52 -25.76
N GLU A 181 0.16 22.14 -26.93
CA GLU A 181 1.35 22.82 -27.43
C GLU A 181 1.05 24.32 -27.42
N THR A 182 1.61 25.02 -26.43
CA THR A 182 1.36 26.45 -26.22
C THR A 182 2.68 27.17 -25.89
N HIS A 183 2.66 28.50 -25.91
CA HIS A 183 3.84 29.28 -25.55
C HIS A 183 4.32 28.93 -24.12
N PRO A 184 5.64 28.85 -23.83
CA PRO A 184 6.16 28.36 -22.53
C PRO A 184 5.70 29.13 -21.28
N ARG A 185 5.21 30.36 -21.47
CA ARG A 185 4.67 31.21 -20.40
C ARG A 185 3.15 31.07 -20.24
N ILE A 186 2.49 30.20 -21.00
CA ILE A 186 1.07 29.86 -20.87
C ILE A 186 0.99 28.48 -20.23
N GLN A 187 0.35 28.39 -19.08
CA GLN A 187 0.12 27.12 -18.39
C GLN A 187 -1.33 26.73 -18.52
N THR A 188 -1.58 25.51 -19.00
CA THR A 188 -2.92 24.93 -19.07
C THR A 188 -3.21 24.14 -17.80
N GLY A 189 -4.38 24.34 -17.21
CA GLY A 189 -4.84 23.57 -16.06
C GLY A 189 -5.61 22.32 -16.47
N ASP A 190 -6.17 21.64 -15.47
CA ASP A 190 -6.94 20.40 -15.69
C ASP A 190 -8.21 20.65 -16.52
N LEU A 191 -8.55 19.68 -17.36
CA LEU A 191 -9.80 19.64 -18.10
C LEU A 191 -11.00 19.55 -17.13
N LEU A 192 -11.86 20.57 -17.16
CA LEU A 192 -13.07 20.66 -16.36
C LEU A 192 -14.25 20.15 -17.17
N PHE A 193 -14.92 19.15 -16.61
CA PHE A 193 -16.02 18.44 -17.23
C PHE A 193 -17.37 18.94 -16.70
N PRO A 194 -18.35 19.23 -17.57
CA PRO A 194 -19.73 19.40 -17.16
C PRO A 194 -20.30 18.17 -16.45
N LYS A 195 -21.49 18.31 -15.86
CA LYS A 195 -22.16 17.18 -15.20
C LYS A 195 -22.50 16.10 -16.24
N PRO A 196 -22.08 14.83 -16.05
CA PRO A 196 -22.36 13.77 -17.00
C PRO A 196 -23.80 13.25 -16.87
N LYS A 197 -24.26 12.56 -17.91
CA LYS A 197 -25.47 11.75 -17.89
C LYS A 197 -25.10 10.28 -17.65
N ARG A 198 -25.90 9.58 -16.86
CA ARG A 198 -25.80 8.12 -16.74
C ARG A 198 -26.48 7.49 -17.96
N MET A 199 -25.78 6.56 -18.61
CA MET A 199 -26.22 5.85 -19.80
C MET A 199 -25.96 4.35 -19.60
N GLN A 200 -26.49 3.55 -20.50
CA GLN A 200 -26.35 2.10 -20.48
C GLN A 200 -25.89 1.63 -21.85
N GLU A 201 -24.79 0.89 -21.89
CA GLU A 201 -24.17 0.34 -23.09
C GLU A 201 -24.18 -1.19 -22.95
N GLY A 202 -25.16 -1.85 -23.58
CA GLY A 202 -25.47 -3.24 -23.28
C GLY A 202 -25.79 -3.47 -21.79
N ASP A 203 -25.03 -4.36 -21.15
CA ASP A 203 -25.15 -4.65 -19.72
C ASP A 203 -24.29 -3.71 -18.82
N PHE A 204 -23.52 -2.81 -19.41
CA PHE A 204 -22.57 -1.95 -18.69
C PHE A 204 -23.16 -0.58 -18.39
N ARG A 205 -22.88 -0.07 -17.19
CA ARG A 205 -23.27 1.28 -16.76
C ARG A 205 -22.15 2.25 -17.05
N VAL A 206 -22.46 3.26 -17.86
CA VAL A 206 -21.49 4.26 -18.31
C VAL A 206 -21.94 5.68 -17.99
N TRP A 207 -20.98 6.60 -17.88
CA TRP A 207 -21.20 8.03 -17.66
C TRP A 207 -20.55 8.82 -18.79
N GLY A 208 -21.31 9.74 -19.36
CA GLY A 208 -20.86 10.49 -20.53
C GLY A 208 -21.86 11.52 -21.02
N TYR A 209 -21.75 11.84 -22.30
CA TYR A 209 -22.53 12.87 -22.99
C TYR A 209 -23.04 12.31 -24.31
N ASP A 210 -24.34 12.43 -24.53
CA ASP A 210 -25.08 12.07 -25.74
C ASP A 210 -25.42 13.30 -26.60
N LYS A 211 -24.86 14.45 -26.24
CA LYS A 211 -25.03 15.74 -26.92
C LYS A 211 -23.71 16.51 -26.93
N THR A 212 -23.68 17.59 -27.71
CA THR A 212 -22.54 18.52 -27.76
C THR A 212 -22.17 18.98 -26.35
N VAL A 213 -20.90 18.81 -25.97
CA VAL A 213 -20.39 19.15 -24.65
C VAL A 213 -19.20 20.11 -24.80
N GLN A 214 -19.12 21.09 -23.91
CA GLN A 214 -18.00 22.02 -23.84
C GLN A 214 -17.15 21.71 -22.61
N LEU A 215 -15.91 21.31 -22.84
CA LEU A 215 -14.94 21.00 -21.79
C LEU A 215 -14.11 22.26 -21.53
N LEU A 216 -14.06 22.72 -20.29
CA LEU A 216 -13.39 23.97 -19.96
C LEU A 216 -11.95 23.72 -19.52
N VAL A 217 -11.02 24.55 -19.97
CA VAL A 217 -9.60 24.47 -19.63
C VAL A 217 -9.17 25.84 -19.10
N PRO A 218 -8.84 25.96 -17.80
CA PRO A 218 -8.30 27.19 -17.26
C PRO A 218 -6.88 27.39 -17.81
N LEU A 219 -6.58 28.62 -18.25
CA LEU A 219 -5.28 29.04 -18.75
C LEU A 219 -4.71 30.11 -17.83
N THR A 220 -3.45 29.94 -17.44
CA THR A 220 -2.68 30.97 -16.73
C THR A 220 -1.67 31.56 -17.71
N VAL A 221 -1.79 32.85 -17.98
CA VAL A 221 -0.95 33.58 -18.94
C VAL A 221 0.11 34.35 -18.17
N GLY A 222 1.37 34.00 -18.33
CA GLY A 222 2.51 34.74 -17.78
C GLY A 222 2.83 36.01 -18.57
N PRO A 223 3.97 36.67 -18.29
CA PRO A 223 4.33 37.91 -18.97
C PRO A 223 4.78 37.60 -20.39
N ILE A 224 3.93 37.79 -21.41
CA ILE A 224 4.24 37.53 -22.82
C ILE A 224 4.47 38.86 -23.53
N THR A 225 5.52 38.93 -24.35
CA THR A 225 5.91 40.13 -25.11
C THR A 225 5.44 40.11 -26.56
N ASN A 226 4.96 38.95 -27.03
CA ASN A 226 4.44 38.78 -28.39
C ASN A 226 3.06 39.43 -28.51
N THR A 227 2.73 39.94 -29.70
CA THR A 227 1.43 40.58 -30.00
C THR A 227 0.30 39.58 -30.16
N GLU A 228 0.60 38.33 -30.54
CA GLU A 228 -0.35 37.23 -30.66
C GLU A 228 0.31 35.91 -30.25
N THR A 229 -0.49 34.92 -29.88
CA THR A 229 -0.01 33.58 -29.57
C THR A 229 -0.98 32.51 -30.05
N THR A 230 -0.45 31.41 -30.56
CA THR A 230 -1.24 30.26 -31.02
C THR A 230 -1.29 29.20 -29.93
N LEU A 231 -2.49 28.69 -29.69
CA LEU A 231 -2.77 27.59 -28.78
C LEU A 231 -3.13 26.37 -29.62
N THR A 232 -2.32 25.33 -29.54
CA THR A 232 -2.56 24.07 -30.24
C THR A 232 -2.91 22.97 -29.24
N ALA A 233 -4.00 22.24 -29.50
CA ALA A 233 -4.51 21.17 -28.67
C ALA A 233 -4.68 19.89 -29.49
N HIS A 234 -4.00 18.83 -29.09
CA HIS A 234 -4.21 17.46 -29.60
C HIS A 234 -5.21 16.76 -28.69
N ILE A 235 -6.45 16.60 -29.15
CA ILE A 235 -7.53 15.97 -28.39
C ILE A 235 -7.79 14.56 -28.91
N ASN A 236 -7.88 13.60 -27.98
CA ASN A 236 -8.27 12.22 -28.23
C ASN A 236 -9.51 11.87 -27.42
N TRP A 237 -10.53 11.27 -28.04
CA TRP A 237 -11.75 10.84 -27.37
C TRP A 237 -12.34 9.59 -28.02
N LEU A 238 -13.25 8.92 -27.33
CA LEU A 238 -14.04 7.83 -27.92
C LEU A 238 -15.42 8.36 -28.30
N LEU A 239 -15.88 7.97 -29.49
CA LEU A 239 -17.25 8.16 -29.94
C LEU A 239 -17.89 6.79 -30.13
N CYS A 240 -18.90 6.50 -29.31
CA CYS A 240 -19.52 5.17 -29.21
C CYS A 240 -21.00 5.25 -29.61
N THR A 241 -21.39 4.36 -30.52
CA THR A 241 -22.79 4.03 -30.81
C THR A 241 -23.05 2.66 -30.19
N ASP A 242 -23.06 1.61 -31.01
CA ASP A 242 -23.01 0.21 -30.58
C ASP A 242 -21.56 -0.32 -30.50
N VAL A 243 -20.63 0.38 -31.16
CA VAL A 243 -19.19 0.11 -31.15
C VAL A 243 -18.45 1.42 -30.93
N CYS A 244 -17.42 1.38 -30.08
CA CYS A 244 -16.58 2.54 -29.78
C CYS A 244 -15.49 2.74 -30.82
N THR A 245 -15.46 3.94 -31.41
CA THR A 245 -14.42 4.36 -32.35
C THR A 245 -13.53 5.43 -31.71
N PRO A 246 -12.20 5.27 -31.69
CA PRO A 246 -11.30 6.33 -31.26
C PRO A 246 -11.26 7.45 -32.29
N GLN A 247 -11.33 8.68 -31.78
CA GLN A 247 -11.25 9.92 -32.54
C GLN A 247 -10.06 10.73 -32.04
N SER A 248 -9.34 11.35 -32.97
CA SER A 248 -8.24 12.25 -32.67
C SER A 248 -8.28 13.46 -33.59
N GLN A 249 -8.07 14.65 -33.03
CA GLN A 249 -8.05 15.89 -33.80
C GLN A 249 -7.05 16.88 -33.21
N THR A 250 -6.34 17.60 -34.08
CA THR A 250 -5.52 18.75 -33.70
C THR A 250 -6.32 20.02 -33.93
N LEU A 251 -6.45 20.83 -32.89
CA LEU A 251 -7.14 22.11 -32.92
C LEU A 251 -6.15 23.24 -32.67
N SER A 252 -6.24 24.32 -33.46
CA SER A 252 -5.40 25.50 -33.28
C SER A 252 -6.26 26.76 -33.21
N LEU A 253 -5.93 27.64 -32.26
CA LEU A 253 -6.57 28.94 -32.08
C LEU A 253 -5.52 30.01 -31.82
N THR A 254 -5.48 31.04 -32.66
CA THR A 254 -4.59 32.20 -32.46
C THR A 254 -5.36 33.31 -31.77
N LEU A 255 -4.82 33.83 -30.66
CA LEU A 255 -5.41 34.93 -29.91
C LEU A 255 -4.43 36.10 -29.78
N PRO A 256 -4.90 37.35 -29.91
CA PRO A 256 -4.08 38.52 -29.64
C PRO A 256 -3.76 38.64 -28.14
N VAL A 257 -2.56 39.12 -27.82
CA VAL A 257 -2.11 39.39 -26.46
C VAL A 257 -2.09 40.91 -26.27
N ASP A 258 -2.82 41.39 -25.27
CA ASP A 258 -2.87 42.82 -24.98
C ASP A 258 -1.57 43.24 -24.28
N THR A 259 -0.66 43.86 -25.05
CA THR A 259 0.64 44.36 -24.57
C THR A 259 0.55 45.80 -24.07
N ALA A 260 -0.64 46.41 -24.02
CA ALA A 260 -0.82 47.77 -23.56
C ALA A 260 -0.69 47.85 -22.03
N THR A 261 0.48 48.34 -21.59
CA THR A 261 0.78 48.86 -20.25
C THR A 261 0.67 47.87 -19.09
N ALA A 262 1.84 47.54 -18.54
CA ALA A 262 1.99 47.03 -17.18
C ALA A 262 1.23 47.92 -16.20
N TYR A 263 0.02 47.50 -15.83
CA TYR A 263 -0.76 48.17 -14.80
C TYR A 263 -0.08 47.90 -13.46
N GLN A 264 0.30 48.98 -12.77
CA GLN A 264 0.80 48.92 -11.41
C GLN A 264 -0.21 48.15 -10.54
N LEU A 265 0.30 47.18 -9.79
CA LEU A 265 -0.47 46.40 -8.83
C LEU A 265 -1.15 47.33 -7.83
N GLN A 266 -2.45 47.57 -7.97
CA GLN A 266 -3.29 47.97 -6.85
C GLN A 266 -3.50 46.75 -5.95
N PRO A 267 -3.45 46.92 -4.62
CA PRO A 267 -3.65 45.81 -3.69
C PRO A 267 -5.02 45.17 -3.92
N LEU A 268 -5.02 43.84 -4.01
CA LEU A 268 -6.23 43.02 -4.19
C LEU A 268 -7.34 43.48 -3.23
N PRO A 269 -8.59 43.64 -3.70
CA PRO A 269 -9.71 43.71 -2.79
C PRO A 269 -9.71 42.42 -1.96
N THR A 270 -9.80 42.58 -0.64
CA THR A 270 -9.86 41.50 0.33
C THR A 270 -10.81 40.42 -0.16
N VAL A 271 -10.28 39.20 -0.27
CA VAL A 271 -10.97 37.94 -0.51
C VAL A 271 -12.39 38.00 0.05
N HIS A 272 -13.40 37.82 -0.82
CA HIS A 272 -14.78 37.62 -0.37
C HIS A 272 -14.78 36.53 0.72
N PRO A 273 -15.38 36.75 1.89
CA PRO A 273 -15.25 35.86 3.06
C PRO A 273 -15.86 34.46 2.89
N ASN A 274 -16.35 34.10 1.70
CA ASN A 274 -17.03 32.83 1.42
C ASN A 274 -16.39 31.96 0.34
N TRP A 275 -15.16 32.23 -0.09
CA TRP A 275 -14.48 31.32 -1.01
C TRP A 275 -13.66 30.26 -0.26
N THR A 276 -14.16 29.02 -0.23
CA THR A 276 -13.41 27.85 0.25
C THR A 276 -12.96 26.98 -0.94
N PRO A 277 -11.70 26.51 -0.98
CA PRO A 277 -11.20 25.66 -2.07
C PRO A 277 -11.96 24.32 -2.13
N PRO A 278 -12.16 23.75 -3.34
CA PRO A 278 -12.86 22.47 -3.50
C PRO A 278 -12.04 21.35 -2.86
N GLN A 279 -12.60 20.74 -1.83
CA GLN A 279 -11.97 19.64 -1.11
C GLN A 279 -11.94 18.36 -1.96
N SER A 280 -10.84 17.60 -1.82
CA SER A 280 -10.54 16.38 -2.55
C SER A 280 -11.66 15.32 -2.49
N ILE A 281 -11.69 14.47 -3.52
CA ILE A 281 -12.75 13.48 -3.84
C ILE A 281 -13.01 12.43 -2.74
N GLY A 282 -12.20 12.37 -1.67
CA GLY A 282 -12.44 11.51 -0.51
C GLY A 282 -13.63 11.90 0.39
N GLN A 283 -14.40 12.93 0.04
CA GLN A 283 -15.42 13.51 0.92
C GLN A 283 -16.88 13.37 0.46
N ARG A 284 -17.16 12.61 -0.61
CA ARG A 284 -18.55 12.45 -1.10
C ARG A 284 -19.31 11.27 -0.50
N ILE A 285 -19.20 11.09 0.82
CA ILE A 285 -20.25 10.46 1.62
C ILE A 285 -20.74 11.56 2.56
N ALA A 286 -21.98 12.03 2.38
CA ALA A 286 -22.60 13.08 3.17
C ALA A 286 -23.03 12.54 4.56
N ILE A 287 -22.04 12.07 5.33
CA ILE A 287 -22.07 11.87 6.77
C ILE A 287 -20.99 12.82 7.30
N PRO A 288 -21.19 13.58 8.40
CA PRO A 288 -20.14 14.46 8.90
C PRO A 288 -18.85 13.66 9.10
N LYS A 289 -17.75 14.09 8.46
CA LYS A 289 -16.40 13.47 8.52
C LYS A 289 -16.00 12.96 9.92
N PRO A 290 -16.26 13.69 11.04
CA PRO A 290 -15.96 13.19 12.37
C PRO A 290 -16.79 11.96 12.78
N LEU A 291 -18.03 11.81 12.31
CA LEU A 291 -18.88 10.66 12.64
C LEU A 291 -18.41 9.38 11.95
N ILE A 292 -17.95 9.46 10.69
CA ILE A 292 -17.30 8.32 10.02
C ILE A 292 -16.00 7.96 10.75
N MET A 293 -15.17 8.95 11.09
CA MET A 293 -13.93 8.72 11.84
C MET A 293 -14.20 8.09 13.21
N LEU A 294 -15.23 8.55 13.92
CA LEU A 294 -15.67 7.97 15.18
C LEU A 294 -16.15 6.52 15.00
N GLY A 295 -16.97 6.25 13.97
CA GLY A 295 -17.41 4.90 13.64
C GLY A 295 -16.24 3.95 13.35
N LEU A 296 -15.30 4.39 12.51
CA LEU A 296 -14.07 3.63 12.22
C LEU A 296 -13.18 3.46 13.44
N ALA A 297 -13.07 4.46 14.31
CA ALA A 297 -12.32 4.38 15.56
C ALA A 297 -12.95 3.39 16.54
N ILE A 298 -14.29 3.36 16.64
CA ILE A 298 -15.01 2.36 17.46
C ILE A 298 -14.77 0.95 16.91
N ILE A 299 -14.86 0.76 15.60
CA ILE A 299 -14.55 -0.53 14.96
C ILE A 299 -13.09 -0.92 15.21
N GLY A 300 -12.16 0.02 15.05
CA GLY A 300 -10.74 -0.17 15.34
C GLY A 300 -10.51 -0.59 16.79
N GLY A 301 -11.13 0.09 17.75
CA GLY A 301 -11.09 -0.23 19.18
C GLY A 301 -11.68 -1.61 19.48
N MET A 302 -12.77 -1.98 18.82
CA MET A 302 -13.36 -3.32 18.93
C MET A 302 -12.38 -4.38 18.43
N LEU A 303 -11.69 -4.12 17.31
CA LEU A 303 -10.68 -5.01 16.75
C LEU A 303 -9.48 -5.21 17.68
N LEU A 304 -9.12 -4.20 18.49
CA LEU A 304 -8.03 -4.32 19.48
C LEU A 304 -8.27 -5.42 20.52
N ASN A 305 -9.52 -5.84 20.74
CA ASN A 305 -9.84 -6.97 21.61
C ASN A 305 -9.40 -8.33 21.07
N LEU A 306 -9.14 -8.45 19.76
CA LEU A 306 -8.58 -9.65 19.13
C LEU A 306 -7.05 -9.76 19.36
N MET A 307 -6.42 -8.69 19.87
CA MET A 307 -4.99 -8.72 20.16
C MET A 307 -4.68 -9.65 21.35
N PRO A 308 -3.59 -10.42 21.28
CA PRO A 308 -3.27 -11.46 22.26
C PRO A 308 -3.02 -10.93 23.68
N CYS A 309 -2.69 -9.65 23.86
CA CYS A 309 -2.50 -9.04 25.20
C CYS A 309 -3.81 -8.62 25.87
N VAL A 310 -4.86 -8.32 25.11
CA VAL A 310 -6.11 -7.76 25.64
C VAL A 310 -7.06 -8.88 26.04
N PHE A 311 -7.10 -9.95 25.24
CA PHE A 311 -7.99 -11.09 25.44
C PHE A 311 -7.95 -11.67 26.88
N PRO A 312 -6.79 -11.88 27.52
CA PRO A 312 -6.73 -12.47 28.86
C PRO A 312 -7.31 -11.55 29.95
N MET A 313 -7.15 -10.24 29.81
CA MET A 313 -7.69 -9.25 30.75
C MET A 313 -9.21 -9.18 30.68
N LEU A 314 -9.78 -9.26 29.47
CA LEU A 314 -11.24 -9.31 29.28
C LEU A 314 -11.87 -10.50 29.99
N VAL A 315 -11.27 -11.68 29.87
CA VAL A 315 -11.78 -12.91 30.50
C VAL A 315 -11.77 -12.80 32.04
N ILE A 316 -10.71 -12.25 32.62
CA ILE A 316 -10.60 -12.05 34.08
C ILE A 316 -11.65 -11.04 34.55
N LYS A 317 -11.82 -9.92 33.83
CA LYS A 317 -12.80 -8.89 34.21
C LYS A 317 -14.24 -9.39 34.06
N ALA A 318 -14.54 -10.16 33.00
CA ALA A 318 -15.84 -10.80 32.82
C ALA A 318 -16.19 -11.72 34.00
N GLN A 319 -15.22 -12.48 34.51
CA GLN A 319 -15.42 -13.35 35.68
C GLN A 319 -15.58 -12.56 36.98
N HIS A 320 -14.84 -11.47 37.15
CA HIS A 320 -15.04 -10.56 38.28
C HIS A 320 -16.46 -9.96 38.27
N LEU A 321 -16.99 -9.62 37.09
CA LEU A 321 -18.35 -9.11 36.91
C LEU A 321 -19.41 -10.18 37.22
N ILE A 322 -19.16 -11.44 36.86
CA ILE A 322 -20.02 -12.58 37.21
C ILE A 322 -20.12 -12.78 38.74
N ARG A 323 -18.98 -12.62 39.44
CA ARG A 323 -18.90 -12.81 40.90
C ARG A 323 -19.54 -11.67 41.69
N HIS A 324 -19.50 -10.44 41.18
CA HIS A 324 -20.11 -9.27 41.79
C HIS A 324 -21.40 -8.88 41.04
N ARG A 325 -22.52 -9.52 41.38
CA ARG A 325 -23.82 -9.37 40.70
C ARG A 325 -24.47 -7.99 40.85
N THR A 326 -24.00 -7.15 41.77
CA THR A 326 -24.64 -5.85 42.05
C THR A 326 -24.22 -4.80 41.00
N ALA A 327 -25.19 -4.36 40.20
CA ALA A 327 -25.04 -3.29 39.20
C ALA A 327 -23.88 -3.48 38.18
N PRO A 328 -23.91 -4.54 37.34
CA PRO A 328 -22.86 -4.81 36.36
C PRO A 328 -22.60 -3.64 35.39
N MET A 329 -23.66 -2.91 35.01
CA MET A 329 -23.55 -1.73 34.15
C MET A 329 -22.74 -0.59 34.80
N ARG A 330 -22.86 -0.35 36.11
CA ARG A 330 -22.06 0.67 36.81
C ARG A 330 -20.58 0.33 36.78
N HIS A 331 -20.24 -0.95 36.95
CA HIS A 331 -18.88 -1.44 36.83
C HIS A 331 -18.33 -1.34 35.39
N ALA A 332 -19.17 -1.59 34.38
CA ALA A 332 -18.80 -1.45 32.97
C ALA A 332 -18.56 0.02 32.58
N ILE A 333 -19.41 0.94 33.04
CA ILE A 333 -19.22 2.39 32.82
C ILE A 333 -17.96 2.88 33.52
N ALA A 334 -17.72 2.50 34.78
CA ALA A 334 -16.50 2.85 35.50
C ALA A 334 -15.23 2.33 34.80
N TYR A 335 -15.28 1.09 34.29
CA TYR A 335 -14.21 0.50 33.48
C TYR A 335 -13.97 1.28 32.18
N THR A 336 -15.04 1.64 31.47
CA THR A 336 -15.00 2.45 30.25
C THR A 336 -14.40 3.82 30.52
N GLY A 337 -14.80 4.46 31.62
CA GLY A 337 -14.25 5.75 32.07
C GLY A 337 -12.74 5.67 32.28
N GLY A 338 -12.24 4.60 32.93
CA GLY A 338 -10.80 4.39 33.09
C GLY A 338 -10.04 4.26 31.77
N ILE A 339 -10.62 3.59 30.76
CA ILE A 339 -10.03 3.48 29.42
C ILE A 339 -10.04 4.84 28.70
N VAL A 340 -11.19 5.49 28.63
CA VAL A 340 -11.35 6.76 27.89
C VAL A 340 -10.48 7.85 28.48
N ILE A 341 -10.42 7.98 29.81
CA ILE A 341 -9.54 8.93 30.49
C ILE A 341 -8.07 8.62 30.15
N SER A 342 -7.65 7.35 30.21
CA SER A 342 -6.28 6.97 29.85
C SER A 342 -5.94 7.31 28.40
N MET A 343 -6.86 7.06 27.46
CA MET A 343 -6.67 7.38 26.04
C MET A 343 -6.59 8.90 25.79
N LEU A 344 -7.40 9.70 26.49
CA LEU A 344 -7.34 11.16 26.41
C LEU A 344 -6.07 11.73 27.02
N VAL A 345 -5.58 11.15 28.13
CA VAL A 345 -4.28 11.51 28.71
C VAL A 345 -3.15 11.21 27.74
N LEU A 346 -3.18 10.05 27.09
CA LEU A 346 -2.19 9.69 26.05
C LEU A 346 -2.25 10.66 24.86
N ALA A 347 -3.44 10.92 24.31
CA ALA A 347 -3.62 11.85 23.19
C ALA A 347 -3.14 13.27 23.53
N SER A 348 -3.51 13.77 24.71
CA SER A 348 -3.10 15.10 25.17
C SER A 348 -1.60 15.18 25.43
N GLY A 349 -1.01 14.13 26.01
CA GLY A 349 0.43 14.06 26.26
C GLY A 349 1.25 14.09 24.96
N ILE A 350 0.81 13.38 23.92
CA ILE A 350 1.47 13.41 22.61
C ILE A 350 1.36 14.80 21.97
N GLU A 351 0.20 15.45 22.06
CA GLU A 351 0.01 16.79 21.51
C GLU A 351 0.85 17.85 22.23
N ILE A 352 0.90 17.81 23.57
CA ILE A 352 1.74 18.71 24.36
C ILE A 352 3.22 18.56 23.96
N ALA A 353 3.69 17.31 23.80
CA ALA A 353 5.05 17.06 23.38
C ALA A 353 5.32 17.52 21.93
N ARG A 354 4.31 17.46 21.05
CA ARG A 354 4.38 18.00 19.70
C ARG A 354 4.49 19.53 19.69
N LEU A 355 3.72 20.22 20.55
CA LEU A 355 3.81 21.67 20.74
C LEU A 355 5.18 22.09 21.29
N ALA A 356 5.83 21.23 22.08
CA ALA A 356 7.20 21.42 22.53
C ALA A 356 8.27 21.19 21.43
N GLY A 357 7.87 20.97 20.18
CA GLY A 357 8.78 20.80 19.04
C GLY A 357 9.33 19.37 18.88
N HIS A 358 8.91 18.41 19.71
CA HIS A 358 9.28 17.01 19.52
C HIS A 358 8.39 16.40 18.44
N GLN A 359 8.99 16.01 17.30
CA GLN A 359 8.31 15.25 16.26
C GLN A 359 8.12 13.80 16.71
N LEU A 360 7.13 13.58 17.57
CA LEU A 360 6.77 12.25 18.05
C LEU A 360 5.95 11.53 16.97
N GLY A 361 6.66 10.75 16.15
CA GLY A 361 6.05 9.80 15.25
C GLY A 361 5.49 8.59 15.99
N TRP A 362 4.33 8.09 15.57
CA TRP A 362 3.75 6.89 16.17
C TRP A 362 4.67 5.67 15.88
N GLY A 363 5.23 5.06 16.93
CA GLY A 363 6.24 4.01 16.81
C GLY A 363 7.70 4.44 16.99
N PHE A 364 8.00 5.72 17.29
CA PHE A 364 9.37 6.19 17.59
C PHE A 364 10.06 5.37 18.69
N GLN A 365 9.27 4.84 19.62
CA GLN A 365 9.70 3.94 20.69
C GLN A 365 10.48 2.73 20.15
N LEU A 366 10.11 2.25 18.97
CA LEU A 366 10.79 1.12 18.34
C LEU A 366 12.16 1.50 17.78
N GLN A 367 12.55 2.77 17.67
CA GLN A 367 13.91 3.16 17.24
C GLN A 367 14.97 3.03 18.33
N THR A 368 14.56 2.95 19.60
CA THR A 368 15.47 2.84 20.73
C THR A 368 15.66 1.36 21.11
N PRO A 369 16.88 0.79 20.98
CA PRO A 369 17.14 -0.62 21.30
C PRO A 369 16.71 -1.01 22.72
N ALA A 370 16.90 -0.12 23.69
CA ALA A 370 16.50 -0.35 25.08
C ALA A 370 14.99 -0.54 25.25
N VAL A 371 14.19 0.23 24.50
CA VAL A 371 12.72 0.13 24.55
C VAL A 371 12.26 -1.14 23.85
N VAL A 372 12.84 -1.49 22.70
CA VAL A 372 12.58 -2.76 21.99
C VAL A 372 12.89 -3.97 22.89
N MET A 373 14.02 -3.93 23.61
CA MET A 373 14.41 -4.95 24.58
C MET A 373 13.40 -5.05 25.75
N ALA A 374 12.96 -3.92 26.30
CA ALA A 374 11.96 -3.91 27.37
C ALA A 374 10.61 -4.48 26.90
N LEU A 375 10.17 -4.15 25.68
CA LEU A 375 8.97 -4.71 25.05
C LEU A 375 9.11 -6.22 24.81
N LEU A 376 10.29 -6.69 24.39
CA LEU A 376 10.58 -8.11 24.22
C LEU A 376 10.42 -8.85 25.55
N TRP A 377 11.00 -8.34 26.64
CA TRP A 377 10.85 -8.93 27.97
C TRP A 377 9.40 -8.90 28.47
N LEU A 378 8.67 -7.82 28.19
CA LEU A 378 7.25 -7.72 28.53
C LEU A 378 6.42 -8.79 27.80
N PHE A 379 6.54 -8.92 26.48
CA PHE A 379 5.77 -9.93 25.74
C PHE A 379 6.20 -11.35 26.07
N PHE A 380 7.49 -11.57 26.32
CA PHE A 380 7.99 -12.87 26.73
C PHE A 380 7.41 -13.28 28.09
N THR A 381 7.41 -12.37 29.08
CA THR A 381 6.81 -12.63 30.40
C THR A 381 5.29 -12.84 30.32
N MET A 382 4.57 -12.05 29.51
CA MET A 382 3.14 -12.27 29.27
C MET A 382 2.87 -13.61 28.59
N GLY A 383 3.69 -13.99 27.60
CA GLY A 383 3.62 -15.29 26.93
C GLY A 383 3.82 -16.46 27.89
N LEU A 384 4.79 -16.36 28.80
CA LEU A 384 5.03 -17.35 29.85
C LEU A 384 3.84 -17.44 30.82
N TRP A 385 3.29 -16.31 31.25
CA TRP A 385 2.12 -16.26 32.12
C TRP A 385 0.89 -16.91 31.48
N LEU A 386 0.67 -16.67 30.18
CA LEU A 386 -0.38 -17.31 29.40
C LEU A 386 -0.17 -18.83 29.27
N THR A 387 1.06 -19.27 29.00
CA THR A 387 1.37 -20.68 28.71
C THR A 387 1.37 -21.54 29.97
N PHE A 388 1.99 -21.06 31.05
CA PHE A 388 2.24 -21.85 32.26
C PHE A 388 1.42 -21.41 33.47
N GLY A 389 0.71 -20.27 33.38
CA GLY A 389 -0.02 -19.70 34.53
C GLY A 389 0.89 -19.18 35.64
N ILE A 390 2.20 -19.12 35.40
CA ILE A 390 3.19 -18.68 36.39
C ILE A 390 3.35 -17.17 36.25
N SER A 391 2.87 -16.43 37.24
CA SER A 391 3.10 -14.98 37.34
C SER A 391 4.44 -14.71 38.00
N LEU A 392 5.20 -13.76 37.45
CA LEU A 392 6.31 -13.15 38.16
C LEU A 392 5.73 -12.48 39.40
N THR A 393 5.92 -13.09 40.57
CA THR A 393 5.42 -12.57 41.84
C THR A 393 6.31 -11.42 42.31
N LEU A 394 6.32 -10.34 41.53
CA LEU A 394 6.68 -9.03 42.04
C LEU A 394 5.66 -8.71 43.14
N ARG A 395 6.12 -8.57 44.38
CA ARG A 395 5.30 -8.12 45.51
C ARG A 395 4.87 -6.68 45.26
N LEU A 396 3.90 -6.47 44.38
CA LEU A 396 3.30 -5.16 44.14
C LEU A 396 2.59 -4.70 45.42
N PRO A 397 2.69 -3.40 45.78
CA PRO A 397 2.05 -2.89 46.98
C PRO A 397 0.54 -3.13 46.91
N LYS A 398 -0.05 -3.63 48.01
CA LYS A 398 -1.50 -3.91 48.19
C LYS A 398 -2.41 -2.67 48.05
N ARG A 399 -1.93 -1.54 47.52
CA ARG A 399 -2.61 -0.23 47.52
C ARG A 399 -3.53 0.04 46.33
N LEU A 400 -3.62 -0.85 45.35
CA LEU A 400 -4.62 -0.71 44.28
C LEU A 400 -6.00 -1.18 44.78
N PRO A 401 -7.08 -0.39 44.61
CA PRO A 401 -8.41 -0.80 45.00
C PRO A 401 -8.82 -2.07 44.25
N GLN A 402 -8.94 -3.19 44.94
CA GLN A 402 -9.30 -4.48 44.33
C GLN A 402 -10.83 -4.69 44.23
N SER A 403 -11.63 -3.85 44.92
CA SER A 403 -13.08 -3.96 45.00
C SER A 403 -13.78 -2.62 44.72
N GLY A 404 -15.07 -2.69 44.35
CA GLY A 404 -15.91 -1.51 44.07
C GLY A 404 -15.69 -0.85 42.70
N LEU A 405 -16.27 0.35 42.52
CA LEU A 405 -16.16 1.11 41.27
C LEU A 405 -14.72 1.58 41.00
N GLY A 406 -13.99 2.00 42.04
CA GLY A 406 -12.59 2.43 41.92
C GLY A 406 -11.67 1.34 41.35
N GLY A 407 -11.88 0.09 41.75
CA GLY A 407 -11.17 -1.04 41.15
C GLY A 407 -11.50 -1.23 39.67
N SER A 408 -12.73 -0.93 39.25
CA SER A 408 -13.11 -1.03 37.84
C SER A 408 -12.44 0.03 36.97
N VAL A 409 -12.31 1.26 37.46
CA VAL A 409 -11.51 2.32 36.82
C VAL A 409 -10.04 1.88 36.70
N ALA A 410 -9.45 1.38 37.79
CA ALA A 410 -8.06 0.93 37.81
C ALA A 410 -7.80 -0.22 36.81
N TYR A 411 -8.75 -1.16 36.67
CA TYR A 411 -8.68 -2.20 35.63
C TYR A 411 -8.75 -1.64 34.21
N GLY A 412 -9.52 -0.57 33.98
CA GLY A 412 -9.57 0.13 32.68
C GLY A 412 -8.24 0.78 32.32
N ILE A 413 -7.60 1.44 33.30
CA ILE A 413 -6.25 2.02 33.15
C ILE A 413 -5.24 0.92 32.86
N LEU A 414 -5.24 -0.16 33.65
CA LEU A 414 -4.34 -1.30 33.45
C LEU A 414 -4.54 -1.94 32.07
N THR A 415 -5.78 -2.09 31.62
CA THR A 415 -6.07 -2.61 30.26
C THR A 415 -5.41 -1.72 29.21
N THR A 416 -5.55 -0.41 29.32
CA THR A 416 -4.95 0.55 28.38
C THR A 416 -3.42 0.44 28.37
N ILE A 417 -2.78 0.41 29.54
CA ILE A 417 -1.33 0.27 29.66
C ILE A 417 -0.83 -1.05 29.04
N THR A 418 -1.54 -2.16 29.27
CA THR A 418 -1.14 -3.46 28.72
C THR A 418 -1.46 -3.64 27.25
N ALA A 419 -2.47 -2.94 26.73
CA ALA A 419 -2.86 -2.97 25.32
C ALA A 419 -1.94 -2.11 24.43
N THR A 420 -1.44 -0.98 24.96
CA THR A 420 -0.63 -0.03 24.18
C THR A 420 0.60 -0.69 23.51
N PRO A 421 1.39 -1.54 24.19
CA PRO A 421 2.53 -2.23 23.58
C PRO A 421 2.18 -3.07 22.34
N CYS A 422 1.09 -3.87 22.39
CA CYS A 422 0.79 -4.82 21.32
C CYS A 422 0.08 -4.21 20.12
N THR A 423 -0.61 -3.09 20.35
CA THR A 423 -1.30 -2.34 19.31
C THR A 423 -0.33 -1.48 18.50
N ALA A 424 0.88 -1.26 19.04
CA ALA A 424 1.79 -0.30 18.49
C ALA A 424 2.26 -0.55 17.04
N PRO A 425 2.60 -1.79 16.64
CA PRO A 425 3.01 -2.07 15.27
C PRO A 425 1.88 -1.93 14.23
N PHE A 426 0.61 -1.98 14.66
CA PHE A 426 -0.54 -2.05 13.76
C PHE A 426 -1.28 -0.71 13.63
N MET A 427 -1.17 0.15 14.63
CA MET A 427 -1.89 1.43 14.67
C MET A 427 -1.10 2.61 14.08
N GLY A 428 0.12 2.40 13.60
CA GLY A 428 1.04 3.46 13.15
C GLY A 428 0.43 4.44 12.13
N GLY A 429 -0.18 3.94 11.05
CA GLY A 429 -0.81 4.80 10.03
C GLY A 429 -2.08 5.49 10.50
N ALA A 430 -2.96 4.76 11.20
CA ALA A 430 -4.23 5.31 11.70
C ALA A 430 -4.01 6.40 12.75
N VAL A 431 -3.10 6.18 13.69
CA VAL A 431 -2.81 7.18 14.73
C VAL A 431 -1.87 8.26 14.19
N GLY A 432 -0.94 7.93 13.30
CA GLY A 432 -0.13 8.92 12.58
C GLY A 432 -0.98 9.94 11.82
N PHE A 433 -2.04 9.50 11.13
CA PHE A 433 -3.03 10.39 10.53
C PHE A 433 -3.83 11.17 11.57
N SER A 434 -4.26 10.55 12.67
CA SER A 434 -5.00 11.27 13.72
C SER A 434 -4.18 12.43 14.29
N LEU A 435 -2.86 12.27 14.40
CA LEU A 435 -1.97 13.31 14.88
C LEU A 435 -1.82 14.47 13.91
N THR A 436 -2.15 14.35 12.62
CA THR A 436 -2.15 15.52 11.72
C THR A 436 -3.44 16.36 11.83
N GLN A 437 -4.43 15.89 12.59
CA GLN A 437 -5.70 16.59 12.76
C GLN A 437 -5.67 17.55 13.97
N PRO A 438 -6.54 18.58 13.98
CA PRO A 438 -6.76 19.41 15.16
C PRO A 438 -7.17 18.59 16.39
N TRP A 439 -6.72 19.02 17.58
CA TRP A 439 -6.93 18.32 18.85
C TRP A 439 -8.37 17.81 19.10
N PRO A 440 -9.46 18.55 18.78
CA PRO A 440 -10.82 18.04 18.99
C PRO A 440 -11.13 16.77 18.18
N ILE A 441 -10.58 16.66 16.97
CA ILE A 441 -10.76 15.49 16.10
C ILE A 441 -9.90 14.33 16.60
N THR A 442 -8.66 14.61 16.99
CA THR A 442 -7.76 13.62 17.60
C THR A 442 -8.39 13.04 18.88
N GLY A 443 -8.86 13.89 19.78
CA GLY A 443 -9.56 13.49 20.99
C GLY A 443 -10.80 12.63 20.70
N LEU A 444 -11.60 12.99 19.70
CA LEU A 444 -12.75 12.22 19.25
C LEU A 444 -12.35 10.80 18.79
N ILE A 445 -11.26 10.67 18.03
CA ILE A 445 -10.74 9.37 17.57
C ILE A 445 -10.30 8.51 18.76
N PHE A 446 -9.58 9.08 19.72
CA PHE A 446 -9.13 8.35 20.92
C PHE A 446 -10.28 7.96 21.85
N ILE A 447 -11.33 8.79 21.95
CA ILE A 447 -12.58 8.43 22.63
C ILE A 447 -13.25 7.26 21.91
N GLY A 448 -13.36 7.31 20.58
CA GLY A 448 -13.90 6.23 19.76
C GLY A 448 -13.16 4.91 19.97
N LEU A 449 -11.83 4.94 19.93
CA LEU A 449 -10.97 3.79 20.22
C LEU A 449 -11.20 3.23 21.63
N GLY A 450 -11.31 4.11 22.63
CA GLY A 450 -11.57 3.71 24.02
C GLY A 450 -12.94 3.06 24.20
N ILE A 451 -13.99 3.61 23.58
CA ILE A 451 -15.34 3.04 23.58
C ILE A 451 -15.35 1.69 22.86
N GLY A 452 -14.69 1.59 21.71
CA GLY A 452 -14.54 0.33 20.97
C GLY A 452 -13.84 -0.75 21.79
N LEU A 453 -12.76 -0.39 22.50
CA LEU A 453 -12.03 -1.30 23.38
C LEU A 453 -12.90 -1.78 24.55
N ALA A 454 -13.70 -0.90 25.15
CA ALA A 454 -14.60 -1.23 26.26
C ALA A 454 -15.85 -2.01 25.82
N SER A 455 -16.18 -1.98 24.53
CA SER A 455 -17.44 -2.50 23.99
C SER A 455 -17.76 -3.95 24.38
N PRO A 456 -16.83 -4.92 24.46
CA PRO A 456 -17.20 -6.29 24.81
C PRO A 456 -17.72 -6.42 26.24
N ILE A 457 -17.16 -5.64 27.19
CA ILE A 457 -17.58 -5.67 28.61
C ILE A 457 -18.91 -4.93 28.78
N VAL A 458 -19.10 -3.81 28.07
CA VAL A 458 -20.37 -3.06 28.09
C VAL A 458 -21.49 -3.92 27.50
N LEU A 459 -21.24 -4.56 26.35
CA LEU A 459 -22.20 -5.45 25.69
C LEU A 459 -22.55 -6.65 26.60
N LEU A 460 -21.55 -7.26 27.22
CA LEU A 460 -21.76 -8.36 28.15
C LEU A 460 -22.59 -7.93 29.37
N SER A 461 -22.40 -6.70 29.86
CA SER A 461 -23.15 -6.14 30.98
C SER A 461 -24.59 -5.75 30.63
N ALA A 462 -24.83 -5.36 29.37
CA ALA A 462 -26.16 -5.04 28.86
C ALA A 462 -27.04 -6.29 28.65
N TYR A 463 -26.43 -7.42 28.29
CA TYR A 463 -27.11 -8.69 28.03
C TYR A 463 -26.72 -9.78 29.04
N PRO A 464 -27.26 -9.77 30.27
CA PRO A 464 -26.91 -10.72 31.33
C PRO A 464 -27.26 -12.18 30.98
N ALA A 465 -28.16 -12.43 30.03
CA ALA A 465 -28.44 -13.77 29.51
C ALA A 465 -27.22 -14.41 28.81
N TRP A 466 -26.35 -13.60 28.19
CA TRP A 466 -25.15 -14.09 27.52
C TRP A 466 -24.08 -14.49 28.54
N ILE A 467 -24.01 -13.75 29.65
CA ILE A 467 -23.15 -14.08 30.79
C ILE A 467 -23.44 -15.49 31.31
N GLN A 468 -24.71 -15.89 31.38
CA GLN A 468 -25.10 -17.22 31.88
C GLN A 468 -24.71 -18.35 30.93
N LYS A 469 -24.56 -18.07 29.63
CA LYS A 469 -24.09 -19.03 28.62
C LYS A 469 -22.57 -19.15 28.55
N ILE A 470 -21.82 -18.19 29.08
CA ILE A 470 -20.35 -18.27 29.09
C ILE A 470 -19.96 -19.33 30.13
N PRO A 471 -19.32 -20.44 29.70
CA PRO A 471 -18.86 -21.44 30.64
C PRO A 471 -17.84 -20.80 31.59
N THR A 472 -18.00 -21.05 32.90
CA THR A 472 -17.03 -20.64 33.92
C THR A 472 -15.62 -21.05 33.50
N ALA A 473 -14.58 -20.26 33.87
CA ALA A 473 -13.16 -20.50 33.59
C ALA A 473 -12.76 -21.97 33.78
N GLY A 474 -12.93 -22.78 32.73
CA GLY A 474 -12.93 -24.23 32.83
C GLY A 474 -11.85 -24.84 31.95
N HIS A 475 -12.15 -26.02 31.41
CA HIS A 475 -11.25 -26.74 30.50
C HIS A 475 -10.91 -25.96 29.23
N TRP A 476 -11.83 -25.17 28.68
CA TRP A 476 -11.58 -24.43 27.44
C TRP A 476 -10.52 -23.32 27.61
N LEU A 477 -10.55 -22.55 28.71
CA LEU A 477 -9.55 -21.50 28.94
C LEU A 477 -8.12 -22.04 29.07
N ARG A 478 -7.95 -23.33 29.42
CA ARG A 478 -6.64 -24.01 29.38
C ARG A 478 -6.07 -24.18 27.97
N TRP A 479 -6.91 -24.24 26.94
CA TRP A 479 -6.48 -24.35 25.54
C TRP A 479 -6.33 -22.98 24.88
N VAL A 480 -7.20 -22.02 25.21
CA VAL A 480 -7.14 -20.67 24.62
C VAL A 480 -5.89 -19.91 25.03
N LYS A 481 -5.47 -20.01 26.30
CA LYS A 481 -4.31 -19.25 26.78
C LYS A 481 -3.00 -19.65 26.05
N PRO A 482 -2.64 -20.94 25.89
CA PRO A 482 -1.48 -21.32 25.09
C PRO A 482 -1.60 -20.93 23.61
N ILE A 483 -2.79 -20.97 23.01
CA ILE A 483 -2.97 -20.53 21.61
C ILE A 483 -2.69 -19.02 21.48
N ALA A 484 -3.19 -18.22 22.42
CA ALA A 484 -2.97 -16.76 22.45
C ALA A 484 -1.50 -16.37 22.73
N SER A 485 -0.67 -17.25 23.32
CA SER A 485 0.76 -16.98 23.51
C SER A 485 1.60 -17.18 22.25
N ILE A 486 1.12 -17.95 21.26
CA ILE A 486 1.86 -18.18 20.01
C ILE A 486 2.14 -16.86 19.26
N PRO A 487 1.16 -15.97 19.02
CA PRO A 487 1.44 -14.66 18.41
C PRO A 487 2.37 -13.77 19.25
N LEU A 488 2.35 -13.89 20.58
CA LEU A 488 3.27 -13.13 21.46
C LEU A 488 4.71 -13.59 21.30
N TYR A 489 4.95 -14.90 21.25
CA TYR A 489 6.28 -15.44 20.96
C TYR A 489 6.73 -15.10 19.55
N GLY A 490 5.83 -15.11 18.56
CA GLY A 490 6.11 -14.60 17.22
C GLY A 490 6.52 -13.11 17.25
N THR A 491 5.86 -12.30 18.06
CA THR A 491 6.24 -10.89 18.29
C THR A 491 7.62 -10.78 18.94
N CYS A 492 7.96 -11.66 19.89
CA CYS A 492 9.29 -11.67 20.52
C CYS A 492 10.40 -11.96 19.50
N LEU A 493 10.20 -12.91 18.59
CA LEU A 493 11.14 -13.21 17.50
C LEU A 493 11.31 -12.01 16.57
N TRP A 494 10.20 -11.34 16.24
CA TRP A 494 10.21 -10.14 15.41
C TRP A 494 10.93 -8.95 16.09
N LEU A 495 10.72 -8.75 17.39
CA LEU A 495 11.45 -7.74 18.16
C LEU A 495 12.93 -8.08 18.30
N LEU A 496 13.28 -9.35 18.45
CA LEU A 496 14.68 -9.80 18.48
C LEU A 496 15.37 -9.53 17.12
N TRP A 497 14.69 -9.79 16.02
CA TRP A 497 15.15 -9.46 14.67
C TRP A 497 15.34 -7.95 14.49
N THR A 498 14.42 -7.14 15.00
CA THR A 498 14.55 -5.68 15.03
C THR A 498 15.74 -5.23 15.87
N LEU A 499 15.89 -5.78 17.08
CA LEU A 499 16.96 -5.43 18.02
C LEU A 499 18.35 -5.71 17.44
N TYR A 500 18.49 -6.80 16.69
CA TYR A 500 19.70 -7.12 15.93
C TYR A 500 20.06 -6.02 14.91
N TYR A 501 19.09 -5.52 14.14
CA TYR A 501 19.37 -4.46 13.15
C TYR A 501 19.70 -3.10 13.76
N GLN A 502 19.30 -2.86 15.01
CA GLN A 502 19.53 -1.58 15.67
C GLN A 502 20.82 -1.56 16.47
N GLY A 503 21.08 -2.64 17.22
CA GLY A 503 22.16 -2.73 18.19
C GLY A 503 23.17 -3.85 17.91
N GLY A 504 22.95 -4.65 16.88
CA GLY A 504 23.80 -5.79 16.55
C GLY A 504 23.79 -6.87 17.64
N LEU A 505 24.91 -7.59 17.72
CA LEU A 505 25.05 -8.76 18.58
C LEU A 505 25.02 -8.44 20.08
N LEU A 506 25.57 -7.28 20.47
CA LEU A 506 25.64 -6.86 21.87
C LEU A 506 24.25 -6.76 22.51
N TRP A 507 23.32 -6.07 21.84
CA TRP A 507 21.95 -5.91 22.34
C TRP A 507 21.17 -7.22 22.34
N MET A 508 21.42 -8.11 21.38
CA MET A 508 20.88 -9.48 21.42
C MET A 508 21.38 -10.22 22.66
N ALA A 509 22.69 -10.16 22.97
CA ALA A 509 23.27 -10.82 24.12
C ALA A 509 22.68 -10.28 25.44
N LEU A 510 22.58 -8.95 25.59
CA LEU A 510 21.94 -8.32 26.75
C LEU A 510 20.48 -8.75 26.90
N SER A 511 19.72 -8.80 25.80
CA SER A 511 18.33 -9.27 25.82
C SER A 511 18.21 -10.73 26.26
N ALA A 512 19.13 -11.60 25.82
CA ALA A 512 19.18 -13.00 26.19
C ALA A 512 19.51 -13.19 27.68
N VAL A 513 20.43 -12.39 28.23
CA VAL A 513 20.71 -12.36 29.67
C VAL A 513 19.44 -11.96 30.46
N GLY A 514 18.70 -10.95 30.01
CA GLY A 514 17.44 -10.57 30.66
C GLY A 514 16.36 -11.65 30.61
N VAL A 515 16.20 -12.32 29.44
CA VAL A 515 15.32 -13.49 29.30
C VAL A 515 15.73 -14.61 30.25
N LEU A 516 17.03 -14.84 30.41
CA LEU A 516 17.55 -15.82 31.36
C LEU A 516 17.19 -15.46 32.80
N ILE A 517 17.39 -14.20 33.21
CA ILE A 517 17.01 -13.72 34.55
C ILE A 517 15.52 -13.94 34.80
N ILE A 518 14.67 -13.65 33.80
CA ILE A 518 13.22 -13.88 33.86
C ILE A 518 12.90 -15.36 34.06
N LEU A 519 13.52 -16.26 33.30
CA LEU A 519 13.33 -17.71 33.44
C LEU A 519 13.77 -18.20 34.83
N ILE A 520 14.92 -17.73 35.32
CA ILE A 520 15.41 -18.08 36.66
C ILE A 520 14.46 -17.60 37.76
N ALA A 521 13.92 -16.38 37.62
CA ALA A 521 13.01 -15.77 38.59
C ALA A 521 11.65 -16.49 38.64
N ILE A 522 11.15 -16.97 37.50
CA ILE A 522 9.83 -17.61 37.37
C ILE A 522 9.88 -19.11 37.73
N PHE A 523 10.93 -19.83 37.36
CA PHE A 523 11.01 -21.28 37.58
C PHE A 523 11.58 -21.67 38.96
N PRO A 524 11.07 -22.75 39.60
CA PRO A 524 11.56 -23.19 40.90
C PRO A 524 13.01 -23.69 40.84
N LYS A 525 13.71 -23.65 41.98
CA LYS A 525 15.16 -23.91 42.11
C LYS A 525 15.68 -25.13 41.34
N ARG A 526 14.85 -26.17 41.20
CA ARG A 526 15.20 -27.43 40.52
C ARG A 526 15.43 -27.32 39.00
N TYR A 527 14.88 -26.30 38.33
CA TYR A 527 15.01 -26.13 36.87
C TYR A 527 15.89 -24.93 36.46
N ARG A 528 16.36 -24.13 37.43
CA ARG A 528 17.19 -22.93 37.18
C ARG A 528 18.50 -23.23 36.49
N LEU A 529 19.15 -24.34 36.85
CA LEU A 529 20.43 -24.74 36.26
C LEU A 529 20.27 -25.14 34.79
N VAL A 530 19.21 -25.90 34.47
CA VAL A 530 18.92 -26.33 33.10
C VAL A 530 18.52 -25.14 32.22
N SER A 531 17.70 -24.22 32.72
CA SER A 531 17.38 -22.98 32.00
C SER A 531 18.59 -22.07 31.80
N ALA A 532 19.52 -22.02 32.76
CA ALA A 532 20.76 -21.26 32.66
C ALA A 532 21.73 -21.86 31.65
N ILE A 533 21.88 -23.18 31.64
CA ILE A 533 22.76 -23.88 30.70
C ILE A 533 22.23 -23.75 29.27
N LEU A 534 20.92 -23.92 29.04
CA LEU A 534 20.31 -23.76 27.71
C LEU A 534 20.40 -22.33 27.18
N ALA A 535 20.24 -21.33 28.04
CA ALA A 535 20.39 -19.92 27.65
C ALA A 535 21.85 -19.53 27.37
N LEU A 536 22.80 -20.03 28.17
CA LEU A 536 24.23 -19.84 27.97
C LEU A 536 24.71 -20.49 26.66
N LEU A 537 24.24 -21.70 26.37
CA LEU A 537 24.48 -22.38 25.09
C LEU A 537 23.90 -21.57 23.92
N GLY A 538 22.71 -20.98 24.08
CA GLY A 538 22.14 -20.07 23.08
C GLY A 538 23.00 -18.82 22.85
N LEU A 539 23.50 -18.19 23.91
CA LEU A 539 24.44 -17.06 23.86
C LEU A 539 25.77 -17.42 23.17
N ILE A 540 26.32 -18.59 23.45
CA ILE A 540 27.56 -19.09 22.85
C ILE A 540 27.35 -19.41 21.36
N CYS A 541 26.23 -20.04 20.98
CA CYS A 541 25.90 -20.27 19.57
C CYS A 541 25.68 -18.98 18.77
N ILE A 542 25.19 -17.91 19.42
CA ILE A 542 25.04 -16.58 18.82
C ILE A 542 26.41 -15.87 18.70
N GLY A 543 27.30 -16.04 19.67
CA GLY A 543 28.65 -15.47 19.68
C GLY A 543 29.64 -16.04 18.65
N ILE A 544 29.37 -17.21 18.07
CA ILE A 544 30.31 -17.90 17.15
C ILE A 544 30.05 -17.56 15.66
N ARG A 545 29.06 -16.71 15.35
CA ARG A 545 28.83 -16.23 13.97
C ARG A 545 28.66 -14.73 13.96
N ASP A 546 29.77 -14.00 14.06
CA ASP A 546 29.78 -12.59 13.68
C ASP A 546 30.42 -12.39 12.29
N PRO A 547 29.62 -12.40 11.20
CA PRO A 547 30.10 -12.00 9.88
C PRO A 547 30.33 -10.48 9.76
N GLN A 548 29.94 -9.65 10.73
CA GLN A 548 30.14 -8.19 10.66
C GLN A 548 31.56 -7.76 11.06
N LEU A 549 32.28 -8.56 11.86
CA LEU A 549 33.69 -8.31 12.19
C LEU A 549 34.66 -8.70 11.06
N LEU A 550 34.28 -9.60 10.14
CA LEU A 550 35.15 -10.13 9.10
C LEU A 550 34.68 -9.87 7.66
N SER A 551 33.56 -9.17 7.45
CA SER A 551 33.07 -8.91 6.09
C SER A 551 32.39 -7.55 5.99
N LYS A 552 33.20 -6.50 6.01
CA LYS A 552 32.88 -5.26 5.28
C LYS A 552 33.12 -5.47 3.78
N THR A 553 32.66 -6.61 3.25
CA THR A 553 32.61 -6.83 1.80
C THR A 553 31.36 -6.12 1.32
N PRO A 554 31.46 -5.13 0.42
CA PRO A 554 30.29 -4.44 -0.11
C PRO A 554 29.41 -5.50 -0.77
N THR A 555 28.33 -5.86 -0.08
CA THR A 555 27.31 -6.75 -0.60
C THR A 555 26.79 -6.11 -1.88
N LYS A 556 26.92 -6.82 -3.01
CA LYS A 556 26.38 -6.49 -4.36
C LYS A 556 25.59 -5.20 -4.37
N THR A 557 26.15 -4.16 -4.97
CA THR A 557 25.61 -2.80 -5.12
C THR A 557 24.10 -2.86 -5.16
N SER A 558 23.48 -2.68 -4.00
CA SER A 558 22.04 -2.56 -3.89
C SER A 558 21.68 -1.41 -4.81
N GLN A 559 20.85 -1.68 -5.81
CA GLN A 559 20.34 -0.67 -6.74
C GLN A 559 19.68 0.55 -6.03
N TRP A 560 19.42 0.45 -4.72
CA TRP A 560 19.01 1.54 -3.83
C TRP A 560 20.22 2.29 -3.27
N ARG A 561 20.24 3.61 -3.49
CA ARG A 561 21.19 4.54 -2.88
C ARG A 561 20.70 4.98 -1.49
N PRO A 562 21.60 5.22 -0.53
CA PRO A 562 21.20 5.78 0.77
C PRO A 562 20.68 7.22 0.59
N TYR A 563 19.73 7.60 1.45
CA TYR A 563 19.21 8.97 1.49
C TYR A 563 20.28 9.95 1.98
N SER A 564 20.38 11.10 1.30
CA SER A 564 21.07 12.28 1.80
C SER A 564 20.47 13.53 1.20
N GLN A 565 20.43 14.64 1.96
CA GLN A 565 19.86 15.89 1.46
C GLN A 565 20.59 16.41 0.21
N ALA A 566 21.92 16.27 0.19
CA ALA A 566 22.76 16.65 -0.95
C ALA A 566 22.42 15.86 -2.23
N LEU A 567 22.11 14.55 -2.10
CA LEU A 567 21.71 13.72 -3.24
C LEU A 567 20.36 14.19 -3.80
N ILE A 568 19.38 14.48 -2.95
CA ILE A 568 18.07 14.97 -3.39
C ILE A 568 18.19 16.32 -4.09
N GLN A 569 19.00 17.24 -3.54
CA GLN A 569 19.27 18.54 -4.16
C GLN A 569 19.92 18.38 -5.54
N MET A 570 20.96 17.54 -5.64
CA MET A 570 21.64 17.26 -6.92
C MET A 570 20.68 16.70 -7.98
N LEU A 571 19.86 15.70 -7.60
CA LEU A 571 18.91 15.07 -8.52
C LEU A 571 17.78 16.01 -8.95
N SER A 572 17.34 16.89 -8.04
CA SER A 572 16.31 17.89 -8.34
C SER A 572 16.83 18.96 -9.29
N THR A 573 18.04 19.49 -9.07
CA THR A 573 18.69 20.46 -9.96
C THR A 573 18.93 19.88 -11.35
N ASN A 574 19.39 18.64 -11.43
CA ASN A 574 19.63 17.95 -12.70
C ASN A 574 18.35 17.40 -13.36
N LYS A 575 17.17 17.65 -12.77
CA LYS A 575 15.86 17.15 -13.25
C LYS A 575 15.81 15.64 -13.47
N THR A 576 16.61 14.88 -12.74
CA THR A 576 16.64 13.41 -12.84
C THR A 576 15.48 12.81 -12.04
N PRO A 577 14.68 11.89 -12.60
CA PRO A 577 13.61 11.21 -11.87
C PRO A 577 14.14 10.41 -10.68
N TYR A 578 13.46 10.50 -9.54
CA TYR A 578 13.83 9.72 -8.36
C TYR A 578 12.62 9.23 -7.56
N PHE A 579 12.84 8.14 -6.83
CA PHE A 579 11.87 7.53 -5.94
C PHE A 579 12.51 7.30 -4.56
N ILE A 580 11.87 7.82 -3.51
CA ILE A 580 12.33 7.69 -2.12
C ILE A 580 11.43 6.72 -1.36
N ASP A 581 12.04 5.67 -0.79
CA ASP A 581 11.46 4.70 0.14
C ASP A 581 11.87 5.09 1.57
N PHE A 582 11.00 5.85 2.28
CA PHE A 582 11.14 6.07 3.72
C PHE A 582 10.62 4.84 4.46
N THR A 583 11.52 4.10 5.09
CA THR A 583 11.27 2.74 5.59
C THR A 583 11.93 2.52 6.95
N ALA A 584 11.47 1.50 7.68
CA ALA A 584 12.21 0.93 8.80
C ALA A 584 12.12 -0.60 8.82
N LYS A 585 13.05 -1.29 9.50
CA LYS A 585 13.01 -2.74 9.75
C LYS A 585 11.84 -3.14 10.65
N TRP A 586 11.56 -2.34 11.68
CA TRP A 586 10.42 -2.50 12.59
C TRP A 586 9.08 -2.06 11.99
N CYS A 587 9.06 -1.54 10.76
CA CYS A 587 7.81 -1.15 10.11
C CYS A 587 7.28 -2.33 9.28
N ILE A 588 6.27 -3.03 9.81
CA ILE A 588 5.68 -4.23 9.17
C ILE A 588 5.12 -3.89 7.79
N THR A 589 4.39 -2.77 7.67
CA THR A 589 3.84 -2.31 6.38
C THR A 589 4.94 -2.01 5.37
N CYS A 590 6.08 -1.46 5.81
CA CYS A 590 7.23 -1.21 4.95
C CYS A 590 7.82 -2.53 4.41
N GLN A 591 7.97 -3.53 5.28
CA GLN A 591 8.46 -4.85 4.86
C GLN A 591 7.47 -5.56 3.92
N ALA A 592 6.16 -5.42 4.19
CA ALA A 592 5.12 -5.96 3.33
C ALA A 592 5.14 -5.31 1.94
N ASN A 593 5.23 -3.98 1.84
CA ASN A 593 5.33 -3.26 0.57
C ASN A 593 6.61 -3.62 -0.21
N LYS A 594 7.71 -3.86 0.49
CA LYS A 594 8.96 -4.31 -0.14
C LYS A 594 8.79 -5.65 -0.83
N VAL A 595 8.21 -6.63 -0.15
CA VAL A 595 8.02 -7.99 -0.70
C VAL A 595 6.91 -8.02 -1.75
N SER A 596 5.79 -7.32 -1.50
CA SER A 596 4.62 -7.35 -2.39
C SER A 596 4.73 -6.45 -3.61
N THR A 597 5.52 -5.38 -3.55
CA THR A 597 5.58 -4.36 -4.61
C THR A 597 7.02 -4.01 -5.00
N LEU A 598 7.81 -3.37 -4.11
CA LEU A 598 9.04 -2.67 -4.51
C LEU A 598 10.17 -3.60 -4.99
N ASN A 599 10.30 -4.81 -4.42
CA ASN A 599 11.34 -5.78 -4.78
C ASN A 599 10.82 -6.84 -5.77
N THR A 600 9.63 -6.67 -6.34
CA THR A 600 9.13 -7.57 -7.38
C THR A 600 9.88 -7.32 -8.69
N LYS A 601 10.17 -8.38 -9.46
CA LYS A 601 10.89 -8.28 -10.75
C LYS A 601 10.23 -7.30 -11.72
N GLN A 602 8.90 -7.19 -11.67
CA GLN A 602 8.12 -6.28 -12.52
C GLN A 602 8.44 -4.81 -12.20
N ILE A 603 8.44 -4.45 -10.92
CA ILE A 603 8.68 -3.06 -10.49
C ILE A 603 10.16 -2.70 -10.57
N THR A 604 11.07 -3.63 -10.27
CA THR A 604 12.50 -3.36 -10.44
C THR A 604 12.84 -3.06 -11.90
N ARG A 605 12.30 -3.84 -12.85
CA ARG A 605 12.43 -3.56 -14.29
C ARG A 605 11.79 -2.23 -14.68
N TRP A 606 10.61 -1.92 -14.14
CA TRP A 606 9.94 -0.65 -14.41
C TRP A 606 10.80 0.56 -13.97
N PHE A 607 11.43 0.50 -12.80
CA PHE A 607 12.38 1.54 -12.36
C PHE A 607 13.61 1.62 -13.28
N ASP A 608 14.14 0.48 -13.72
CA ASP A 608 15.31 0.42 -14.61
C ASP A 608 14.99 0.98 -16.00
N THR A 609 13.83 0.64 -16.59
CA THR A 609 13.37 1.13 -17.90
C THR A 609 13.17 2.64 -17.92
N HIS A 610 12.66 3.21 -16.83
CA HIS A 610 12.41 4.66 -16.73
C HIS A 610 13.60 5.43 -16.13
N GLN A 611 14.74 4.77 -15.92
CA GLN A 611 15.97 5.36 -15.36
C GLN A 611 15.74 6.12 -14.04
N ILE A 612 14.83 5.62 -13.19
CA ILE A 612 14.48 6.29 -11.93
C ILE A 612 15.51 5.93 -10.86
N VAL A 613 16.12 6.96 -10.26
CA VAL A 613 17.06 6.77 -9.15
C VAL A 613 16.29 6.33 -7.91
N ARG A 614 16.61 5.13 -7.42
CA ARG A 614 15.99 4.54 -6.21
C ARG A 614 16.77 4.93 -4.97
N ILE A 615 16.10 5.56 -4.02
CA ILE A 615 16.70 6.10 -2.79
C ILE A 615 16.00 5.48 -1.59
N ARG A 616 16.78 5.02 -0.61
CA ARG A 616 16.25 4.44 0.63
C ARG A 616 16.64 5.31 1.82
N ALA A 617 15.62 5.85 2.49
CA ALA A 617 15.74 6.52 3.76
C ALA A 617 15.43 5.51 4.87
N ASP A 618 16.48 4.88 5.43
CA ASP A 618 16.35 3.87 6.48
C ASP A 618 16.21 4.52 7.86
N TRP A 619 14.98 4.66 8.32
CA TRP A 619 14.56 5.23 9.59
C TRP A 619 14.42 4.16 10.69
N THR A 620 15.20 3.07 10.60
CA THR A 620 15.24 1.99 11.62
C THR A 620 15.80 2.49 12.95
N ASN A 621 16.86 3.29 12.87
CA ASN A 621 17.44 4.04 13.98
C ASN A 621 17.09 5.53 13.80
N HIS A 622 17.15 6.29 14.89
CA HIS A 622 16.86 7.71 14.85
C HIS A 622 17.86 8.45 13.94
N ASP A 623 17.35 9.16 12.94
CA ASP A 623 18.12 10.00 12.02
C ASP A 623 17.44 11.37 11.88
N PRO A 624 18.11 12.47 12.28
CA PRO A 624 17.50 13.81 12.25
C PRO A 624 17.26 14.32 10.82
N GLN A 625 18.07 13.95 9.83
CA GLN A 625 17.89 14.38 8.44
C GLN A 625 16.63 13.74 7.84
N ILE A 626 16.45 12.44 8.07
CA ILE A 626 15.26 11.71 7.61
C ILE A 626 14.00 12.21 8.34
N THR A 627 14.11 12.50 9.64
CA THR A 627 13.00 13.03 10.45
C THR A 627 12.53 14.39 9.93
N GLN A 628 13.46 15.31 9.65
CA GLN A 628 13.13 16.61 9.04
C GLN A 628 12.52 16.45 7.65
N ALA A 629 13.04 15.53 6.83
CA ALA A 629 12.49 15.26 5.50
C ALA A 629 11.06 14.72 5.57
N LEU A 630 10.74 13.80 6.49
CA LEU A 630 9.37 13.31 6.70
C LEU A 630 8.40 14.44 7.05
N ALA A 631 8.84 15.37 7.92
CA ALA A 631 8.02 16.52 8.30
C ALA A 631 7.75 17.48 7.14
N GLN A 632 8.71 17.67 6.22
CA GLN A 632 8.51 18.48 5.01
C GLN A 632 7.36 17.93 4.13
N TRP A 633 7.13 16.62 4.16
CA TRP A 633 6.05 15.96 3.41
C TRP A 633 4.76 15.79 4.24
N GLU A 634 4.65 16.48 5.38
CA GLU A 634 3.53 16.39 6.31
C GLU A 634 3.27 14.96 6.83
N ARG A 635 4.35 14.16 6.98
CA ARG A 635 4.27 12.78 7.47
C ARG A 635 4.93 12.64 8.83
N ALA A 636 4.22 11.98 9.74
CA ALA A 636 4.69 11.71 11.10
C ALA A 636 5.49 10.40 11.22
N GLY A 637 5.71 9.64 10.14
CA GLY A 637 6.42 8.36 10.21
C GLY A 637 6.51 7.59 8.90
N VAL A 638 6.87 6.32 9.01
CA VAL A 638 7.04 5.38 7.89
C VAL A 638 5.91 4.34 7.87
N PRO A 639 5.50 3.82 6.69
CA PRO A 639 6.08 4.05 5.37
C PRO A 639 5.68 5.41 4.79
N THR A 640 6.63 6.08 4.13
CA THR A 640 6.34 7.24 3.28
C THR A 640 7.06 7.05 1.95
N TYR A 641 6.37 7.34 0.85
CA TYR A 641 6.91 7.15 -0.49
C TYR A 641 6.78 8.44 -1.28
N VAL A 642 7.88 8.87 -1.89
CA VAL A 642 7.97 10.13 -2.60
C VAL A 642 8.50 9.87 -4.01
N PHE A 643 7.79 10.38 -5.01
CA PHE A 643 8.15 10.23 -6.41
C PHE A 643 8.28 11.59 -7.09
N TYR A 644 9.42 11.84 -7.72
CA TYR A 644 9.65 13.03 -8.53
C TYR A 644 9.97 12.63 -9.97
N HIS A 645 9.37 13.35 -10.92
CA HIS A 645 9.66 13.22 -12.34
C HIS A 645 9.47 14.57 -13.03
N PRO A 646 10.41 15.05 -13.87
CA PRO A 646 10.35 16.38 -14.47
C PRO A 646 9.09 16.63 -15.32
N ILE A 647 8.61 15.60 -16.02
CA ILE A 647 7.42 15.67 -16.89
C ILE A 647 6.14 15.26 -16.13
N TYR A 648 6.07 14.04 -15.61
CA TYR A 648 4.85 13.48 -15.03
C TYR A 648 4.57 13.86 -13.56
N ALA A 649 5.55 14.37 -12.82
CA ALA A 649 5.41 14.74 -11.41
C ALA A 649 6.36 15.90 -11.01
N PRO A 650 6.23 17.10 -11.64
CA PRO A 650 7.17 18.21 -11.45
C PRO A 650 7.16 18.78 -10.03
N ASN A 651 6.04 18.67 -9.32
CA ASN A 651 5.90 19.18 -7.94
C ASN A 651 6.21 18.13 -6.87
N THR A 652 6.74 16.96 -7.25
CA THR A 652 6.91 15.80 -6.36
C THR A 652 5.58 15.26 -5.83
N ARG A 653 5.39 13.95 -5.87
CA ARG A 653 4.14 13.27 -5.49
C ARG A 653 4.39 12.33 -4.31
N VAL A 654 3.65 12.54 -3.22
CA VAL A 654 3.59 11.61 -2.10
C VAL A 654 2.58 10.50 -2.41
N LEU A 655 2.95 9.25 -2.19
CA LEU A 655 2.11 8.08 -2.49
C LEU A 655 1.43 7.52 -1.23
N PRO A 656 0.39 6.68 -1.40
CA PRO A 656 -0.26 6.00 -0.28
C PRO A 656 0.69 5.09 0.51
N GLU A 657 0.40 4.89 1.79
CA GLU A 657 1.18 4.03 2.70
C GLU A 657 1.15 2.55 2.31
N LEU A 658 0.04 2.10 1.69
CA LEU A 658 -0.08 0.77 1.11
C LEU A 658 0.21 0.86 -0.39
N LEU A 659 1.30 0.22 -0.81
CA LEU A 659 1.69 0.20 -2.21
C LEU A 659 1.16 -1.05 -2.90
N THR A 660 0.83 -0.88 -4.19
CA THR A 660 0.57 -1.98 -5.11
C THR A 660 1.37 -1.76 -6.40
N PRO A 661 1.69 -2.84 -7.15
CA PRO A 661 2.40 -2.70 -8.42
C PRO A 661 1.67 -1.80 -9.43
N SER A 662 0.34 -1.72 -9.37
CA SER A 662 -0.45 -0.85 -10.24
C SER A 662 -0.33 0.63 -9.87
N ILE A 663 -0.13 0.97 -8.59
CA ILE A 663 0.13 2.36 -8.18
C ILE A 663 1.45 2.84 -8.78
N ILE A 664 2.53 2.03 -8.68
CA ILE A 664 3.85 2.39 -9.19
C ILE A 664 3.84 2.51 -10.73
N ARG A 665 3.27 1.52 -11.44
CA ARG A 665 3.21 1.56 -12.91
C ARG A 665 2.42 2.74 -13.49
N ARG A 666 1.45 3.28 -12.74
CA ARG A 666 0.65 4.44 -13.16
C ARG A 666 1.33 5.79 -12.88
N LEU A 667 2.53 5.80 -12.29
CA LEU A 667 3.27 7.04 -12.05
C LEU A 667 3.81 7.66 -13.33
N ILE A 668 4.16 6.81 -14.30
CA ILE A 668 4.52 7.21 -15.65
C ILE A 668 3.58 6.44 -16.57
N PRO A 669 2.57 7.09 -17.18
CA PRO A 669 1.76 6.43 -18.18
C PRO A 669 2.68 6.00 -19.32
N ASN A 670 2.64 4.72 -19.69
CA ASN A 670 3.42 4.21 -20.82
C ASN A 670 3.03 5.02 -22.08
N MET A 671 4.02 5.60 -22.75
CA MET A 671 3.87 6.01 -24.15
C MET A 671 3.84 4.70 -24.95
N ALA A 672 2.69 4.39 -25.56
CA ALA A 672 2.36 3.15 -26.27
C ALA A 672 1.96 1.94 -25.36
N GLU A 673 0.66 1.83 -25.12
CA GLU A 673 -0.07 0.55 -25.21
C GLU A 673 -1.20 0.72 -26.22
#